data_AF-A0AAN9UKL4-F1
#
_entry.id   AF-A0AAN9UKL4-F1
#
_cell.length_a   1.000
_cell.length_b   1.000
_cell.length_c   1.000
_cell.angle_alpha   90.00
_cell.angle_beta   90.00
_cell.angle_gamma   90.00
#
_symmetry.space_group_name_H-M   'P 1'
#
loop_
_entity.id
_entity.type
_entity.pdbx_description
1 polymer ?
#
loop_
_entity_poly.entity_id
_entity_poly.type
_entity_poly.pdbx_seq_one_letter_code
_entity_poly.pdbx_strand_id
1 'polypeptide(L)'
;MAVAGAAPGVSPGNGGLNVIALVSGGKDSFFSALHCLENGHRLVALANLHPPSPPPRGTSSRAAETGSGGDIRGAAGLSPDLGLAKLDLGAEGKHDGENPRRPDGADAGVDDGDDDDDDDEDEETDLNSFMYQTVGHQVIPLYAEATGIPLYRRPILGGAVQHGRDYSSSTAAAAAAAAAAEGEGKGDLDDETESMIPLLREVMRNHPEANALSAGAILSTYQRTRVESVAVRLGLTPLAYLWRYPFLPRPAGAPEDDEAQLLVDMAAAGLEARIVKVASGGLDEEFLWENVAGARGVMRLKRAMGRFGASLESGAVLGEGGEFETLVVDGPPGLFKKRIVVDEDDKMVIREGRGAAWMKIQRASLEEKPSGDEGGRGFVVRRPGLLDGRFSAALGRIMTAGGSDEVEDPKNDSVSCEKFPLPTESSSNLQTWVVTRPVDDAVTDLSIEGETELLVEDIRNRLHHHNLPPSSIISTIVSLRRMSDFPAINKIYGSLFTEPNPPSRVTISCGDLLPQHTNIAIYLTVQPAKTDRQGLHVQGRSYWAPANIGPYSQAITFPIHNPLDSGEGGGGGPRVVHIAGQIPLVPASMELPTTEDGGGFELQLALSLQHLWRIGIAMGVQWWTSAAVYFPRNGAKQQAGDALTAREKALLAWRAWEAAHGYGLSPEGGDDEDEDDDGPDLWDRKFNPAYMSYGGTGGAEEERPKLPDYSVLQREDDDDEEEEGGGKKPVPFLFAAEVDELPRSAEAEWHAHAGLSHVRPAGSSESAAEAAIYNQTYDTELGRYRVHHCALLSDTDISTHSTVAIEIDHARSTAGSLDETIGATNKLLGTSTRRVEPSGEGSSPVPYLLYVDASIFGREQIASAVRKQGLAVIPCASIYGGARGVKLAVVALYRNTSSRE
;
A
#
# COMPACT_ATOMS: atom_id res chain seq x y z
N MET A 1 -20.31 7.41 -3.25
CA MET A 1 -20.60 8.49 -2.29
C MET A 1 -19.36 8.67 -1.44
N ALA A 2 -18.60 9.75 -1.62
CA ALA A 2 -17.35 10.00 -0.90
C ALA A 2 -17.57 11.08 0.17
N VAL A 3 -16.93 10.89 1.33
CA VAL A 3 -16.90 11.71 2.55
C VAL A 3 -17.14 13.19 2.27
N ALA A 4 -18.33 13.68 2.63
CA ALA A 4 -18.70 15.07 2.55
C ALA A 4 -18.01 15.87 3.64
N GLY A 5 -17.55 17.07 3.28
CA GLY A 5 -16.95 18.02 4.20
C GLY A 5 -17.82 18.28 5.43
N ALA A 6 -17.14 18.43 6.57
CA ALA A 6 -17.74 18.84 7.83
C ALA A 6 -18.63 20.08 7.64
N ALA A 7 -19.87 19.99 8.11
CA ALA A 7 -20.80 21.11 8.14
C ALA A 7 -20.27 22.23 9.08
N PRO A 8 -20.48 23.53 8.74
CA PRO A 8 -20.04 24.62 9.59
C PRO A 8 -21.06 24.84 10.71
N GLY A 9 -20.68 24.57 11.96
CA GLY A 9 -21.55 24.88 13.10
C GLY A 9 -21.38 24.00 14.32
N VAL A 10 -20.15 23.70 14.75
CA VAL A 10 -19.86 23.24 16.11
C VAL A 10 -18.58 23.93 16.57
N SER A 11 -18.63 24.55 17.73
CA SER A 11 -17.51 25.26 18.37
C SER A 11 -16.25 24.38 18.48
N PRO A 12 -15.02 24.96 18.44
CA PRO A 12 -13.79 24.18 18.44
C PRO A 12 -13.57 23.57 19.83
N GLY A 13 -13.82 22.28 19.96
CA GLY A 13 -13.45 21.47 21.12
C GLY A 13 -12.91 20.12 20.67
N ASN A 14 -11.60 19.89 20.89
CA ASN A 14 -10.82 18.65 20.68
C ASN A 14 -11.13 17.81 19.41
N GLY A 15 -10.27 17.92 18.39
CA GLY A 15 -10.38 17.30 17.05
C GLY A 15 -10.27 15.77 16.95
N GLY A 16 -10.75 15.00 17.93
CA GLY A 16 -10.76 13.54 17.91
C GLY A 16 -11.92 12.92 17.10
N LEU A 17 -11.71 11.72 16.55
CA LEU A 17 -12.74 10.93 15.86
C LEU A 17 -13.60 10.13 16.86
N ASN A 18 -14.82 9.77 16.45
CA ASN A 18 -15.69 8.83 17.17
C ASN A 18 -15.60 7.46 16.50
N VAL A 19 -14.94 6.52 17.17
CA VAL A 19 -14.40 5.30 16.57
C VAL A 19 -15.24 4.09 16.96
N ILE A 20 -15.59 3.29 15.97
CA ILE A 20 -16.04 1.90 16.13
C ILE A 20 -14.77 1.04 16.12
N ALA A 21 -14.51 0.29 17.19
CA ALA A 21 -13.39 -0.65 17.21
C ALA A 21 -13.85 -2.03 16.74
N LEU A 22 -13.29 -2.52 15.63
CA LEU A 22 -13.49 -3.89 15.19
C LEU A 22 -12.64 -4.81 16.08
N VAL A 23 -13.29 -5.64 16.89
CA VAL A 23 -12.62 -6.49 17.88
C VAL A 23 -12.81 -7.97 17.56
N SER A 24 -11.71 -8.71 17.61
CA SER A 24 -11.67 -10.17 17.56
C SER A 24 -11.53 -10.81 18.94
N GLY A 25 -11.13 -10.02 19.94
CA GLY A 25 -10.64 -10.52 21.23
C GLY A 25 -9.12 -10.59 21.31
N GLY A 26 -8.43 -10.60 20.18
CA GLY A 26 -6.97 -10.68 20.10
C GLY A 26 -6.23 -9.39 20.44
N LYS A 27 -4.93 -9.55 20.69
CA LYS A 27 -3.98 -8.50 21.11
C LYS A 27 -4.01 -7.27 20.19
N ASP A 28 -4.09 -7.49 18.88
CA ASP A 28 -3.91 -6.42 17.89
C ASP A 28 -5.11 -5.48 17.84
N SER A 29 -6.32 -6.05 17.95
CA SER A 29 -7.56 -5.27 17.96
C SER A 29 -7.64 -4.30 19.14
N PHE A 30 -7.22 -4.74 20.33
CA PHE A 30 -7.19 -3.89 21.53
C PHE A 30 -5.99 -2.94 21.55
N PHE A 31 -4.83 -3.33 21.03
CA PHE A 31 -3.69 -2.41 20.92
C PHE A 31 -3.97 -1.29 19.92
N SER A 32 -4.63 -1.60 18.79
CA SER A 32 -5.13 -0.60 17.84
C SER A 32 -6.16 0.34 18.49
N ALA A 33 -7.04 -0.17 19.34
CA ALA A 33 -7.97 0.65 20.13
C ALA A 33 -7.26 1.58 21.12
N LEU A 34 -6.16 1.13 21.76
CA LEU A 34 -5.33 1.98 22.60
C LEU A 34 -4.64 3.09 21.80
N HIS A 35 -4.15 2.80 20.58
CA HIS A 35 -3.65 3.84 19.68
C HIS A 35 -4.74 4.85 19.29
N CYS A 36 -5.99 4.44 19.14
CA CYS A 36 -7.08 5.40 18.90
C CYS A 36 -7.25 6.37 20.07
N LEU A 37 -7.27 5.86 21.30
CA LEU A 37 -7.36 6.70 22.50
C LEU A 37 -6.14 7.63 22.64
N GLU A 38 -4.95 7.10 22.39
CA GLU A 38 -3.70 7.85 22.43
C GLU A 38 -3.72 9.01 21.41
N ASN A 39 -4.19 8.78 20.17
CA ASN A 39 -4.40 9.83 19.17
C ASN A 39 -5.60 10.76 19.46
N GLY A 40 -6.14 10.74 20.69
CA GLY A 40 -7.19 11.64 21.15
C GLY A 40 -8.58 11.31 20.60
N HIS A 41 -8.79 10.12 20.06
CA HIS A 41 -10.10 9.67 19.59
C HIS A 41 -10.93 9.05 20.72
N ARG A 42 -12.25 8.98 20.52
CA ARG A 42 -13.20 8.38 21.46
C ARG A 42 -13.74 7.08 20.90
N LEU A 43 -13.58 5.98 21.63
CA LEU A 43 -14.23 4.71 21.30
C LEU A 43 -15.72 4.79 21.68
N VAL A 44 -16.62 4.62 20.71
CA VAL A 44 -18.08 4.70 20.92
C VAL A 44 -18.76 3.34 20.95
N ALA A 45 -18.18 2.34 20.28
CA ALA A 45 -18.71 0.99 20.19
C ALA A 45 -17.62 -0.02 19.87
N LEU A 46 -17.82 -1.25 20.33
CA LEU A 46 -17.10 -2.44 19.89
C LEU A 46 -17.97 -3.19 18.87
N ALA A 47 -17.38 -3.63 17.77
CA ALA A 47 -18.04 -4.42 16.74
C ALA A 47 -17.32 -5.76 16.58
N ASN A 48 -18.06 -6.86 16.57
CA ASN A 48 -17.51 -8.20 16.40
C ASN A 48 -18.36 -9.04 15.44
N LEU A 49 -17.69 -9.76 14.55
CA LEU A 49 -18.28 -10.82 13.74
C LEU A 49 -17.91 -12.17 14.34
N HIS A 50 -18.85 -13.12 14.37
CA HIS A 50 -18.65 -14.43 14.98
C HIS A 50 -19.15 -15.58 14.10
N PRO A 51 -18.66 -16.81 14.29
CA PRO A 51 -19.20 -17.99 13.62
C PRO A 51 -20.73 -18.13 13.76
N PRO A 52 -21.46 -18.58 12.72
CA PRO A 52 -22.88 -18.92 12.85
C PRO A 52 -23.07 -20.10 13.81
N SER A 53 -24.18 -20.11 14.56
CA SER A 53 -24.52 -21.26 15.41
C SER A 53 -24.91 -22.46 14.55
N PRO A 54 -24.49 -23.69 14.90
CA PRO A 54 -24.90 -24.88 14.16
C PRO A 54 -26.44 -25.02 14.18
N PRO A 55 -27.06 -25.47 13.07
CA PRO A 55 -28.51 -25.61 13.00
C PRO A 55 -29.00 -26.63 14.04
N PRO A 56 -30.16 -26.40 14.69
CA PRO A 56 -30.72 -27.37 15.63
C PRO A 56 -31.07 -28.67 14.88
N ARG A 57 -30.53 -29.81 15.34
CA ARG A 57 -30.79 -31.13 14.74
C ARG A 57 -32.30 -31.36 14.66
N GLY A 58 -32.84 -31.42 13.44
CA GLY A 58 -34.23 -31.77 13.19
C GLY A 58 -34.48 -33.20 13.67
N THR A 59 -35.46 -33.38 14.55
CA THR A 59 -35.97 -34.69 14.92
C THR A 59 -36.43 -35.43 13.66
N SER A 60 -35.66 -36.41 13.22
CA SER A 60 -36.04 -37.36 12.17
C SER A 60 -37.29 -38.12 12.63
N SER A 61 -38.47 -37.66 12.21
CA SER A 61 -39.67 -38.48 12.27
C SER A 61 -39.54 -39.55 11.19
N ARG A 62 -39.23 -40.76 11.65
CA ARG A 62 -39.31 -42.00 10.88
C ARG A 62 -40.74 -42.14 10.32
N ALA A 63 -40.95 -41.85 9.05
CA ALA A 63 -42.21 -42.12 8.35
C ALA A 63 -41.92 -43.08 7.19
N ALA A 64 -42.60 -44.22 7.26
CA ALA A 64 -42.45 -45.37 6.38
C ALA A 64 -42.73 -45.04 4.91
N GLU A 65 -41.87 -45.57 4.04
CA GLU A 65 -42.12 -45.69 2.61
C GLU A 65 -43.36 -46.56 2.36
N THR A 66 -44.36 -46.00 1.69
CA THR A 66 -45.29 -46.78 0.87
C THR A 66 -45.54 -46.07 -0.45
N GLY A 67 -45.14 -46.73 -1.54
CA GLY A 67 -45.96 -46.92 -2.74
C GLY A 67 -46.28 -45.71 -3.61
N SER A 68 -45.60 -45.65 -4.75
CA SER A 68 -45.87 -44.80 -5.90
C SER A 68 -47.29 -44.95 -6.50
N GLY A 69 -47.81 -43.86 -7.07
CA GLY A 69 -48.83 -43.91 -8.11
C GLY A 69 -49.73 -42.67 -8.25
N GLY A 70 -49.55 -41.91 -9.35
CA GLY A 70 -50.67 -41.27 -10.05
C GLY A 70 -50.81 -39.74 -10.00
N ASP A 71 -50.25 -39.07 -11.02
CA ASP A 71 -50.95 -38.25 -12.02
C ASP A 71 -51.80 -36.98 -11.67
N ILE A 72 -51.50 -35.91 -12.43
CA ILE A 72 -52.39 -34.84 -12.99
C ILE A 72 -52.61 -33.50 -12.22
N ARG A 73 -52.11 -32.42 -12.87
CA ARG A 73 -52.58 -31.01 -13.04
C ARG A 73 -52.78 -30.07 -11.83
N GLY A 74 -52.25 -28.84 -11.98
CA GLY A 74 -53.07 -27.63 -11.93
C GLY A 74 -52.64 -26.49 -10.98
N ALA A 75 -52.09 -25.44 -11.58
CA ALA A 75 -52.35 -24.00 -11.35
C ALA A 75 -52.47 -23.39 -9.91
N ALA A 76 -51.59 -22.39 -9.70
CA ALA A 76 -51.84 -21.03 -9.20
C ALA A 76 -52.49 -20.80 -7.81
N GLY A 77 -51.84 -19.94 -7.01
CA GLY A 77 -52.56 -18.95 -6.19
C GLY A 77 -52.02 -18.70 -4.78
N LEU A 78 -51.40 -17.52 -4.62
CA LEU A 78 -51.63 -16.52 -3.56
C LEU A 78 -51.38 -16.89 -2.07
N SER A 79 -50.55 -16.04 -1.46
CA SER A 79 -50.31 -15.77 -0.02
C SER A 79 -51.58 -15.32 0.75
N PRO A 80 -51.49 -14.79 1.98
CA PRO A 80 -50.74 -15.13 3.21
C PRO A 80 -51.74 -15.34 4.40
N ASP A 81 -51.32 -15.74 5.60
CA ASP A 81 -51.52 -14.95 6.84
C ASP A 81 -51.05 -15.66 8.15
N LEU A 82 -50.77 -14.78 9.11
CA LEU A 82 -50.36 -14.86 10.52
C LEU A 82 -51.06 -15.90 11.42
N GLY A 83 -50.34 -16.32 12.48
CA GLY A 83 -50.95 -16.96 13.65
C GLY A 83 -50.00 -17.31 14.80
N LEU A 84 -49.94 -16.45 15.82
CA LEU A 84 -49.37 -16.66 17.16
C LEU A 84 -50.20 -17.66 18.00
N ALA A 85 -49.56 -18.58 18.74
CA ALA A 85 -49.93 -19.07 20.09
C ALA A 85 -48.86 -20.08 20.57
N LYS A 86 -48.09 -19.87 21.64
CA LYS A 86 -48.34 -20.04 23.09
C LYS A 86 -48.70 -21.47 23.57
N LEU A 87 -47.76 -22.02 24.37
CA LEU A 87 -47.87 -22.88 25.57
C LEU A 87 -48.41 -24.33 25.40
N ASP A 88 -47.70 -25.33 25.94
CA ASP A 88 -47.98 -25.83 27.31
C ASP A 88 -46.94 -26.84 27.85
N LEU A 89 -46.94 -26.99 29.18
CA LEU A 89 -46.11 -27.82 30.05
C LEU A 89 -46.74 -29.18 30.37
N GLY A 90 -45.92 -30.18 30.74
CA GLY A 90 -46.29 -31.39 31.50
C GLY A 90 -45.42 -32.60 31.11
N ALA A 91 -44.48 -33.13 31.91
CA ALA A 91 -44.52 -33.75 33.25
C ALA A 91 -44.61 -35.29 33.23
N GLU A 92 -43.54 -35.91 33.76
CA GLU A 92 -43.42 -37.18 34.53
C GLU A 92 -43.63 -38.57 33.89
N GLY A 93 -42.71 -39.49 34.24
CA GLY A 93 -42.97 -40.93 34.26
C GLY A 93 -41.74 -41.87 34.18
N LYS A 94 -41.25 -42.35 35.34
CA LYS A 94 -40.23 -43.41 35.54
C LYS A 94 -40.70 -44.81 35.09
N HIS A 95 -39.76 -45.71 34.70
CA HIS A 95 -39.51 -46.97 35.43
C HIS A 95 -38.35 -47.84 34.86
N ASP A 96 -37.82 -48.65 35.79
CA ASP A 96 -36.59 -49.45 35.84
C ASP A 96 -36.63 -50.83 35.13
N GLY A 97 -35.46 -51.50 35.08
CA GLY A 97 -35.35 -52.97 35.17
C GLY A 97 -34.48 -53.63 34.09
N GLU A 98 -33.19 -53.87 34.36
CA GLU A 98 -32.60 -55.17 34.75
C GLU A 98 -32.11 -56.08 33.60
N ASN A 99 -30.81 -56.39 33.67
CA ASN A 99 -30.03 -57.36 32.90
C ASN A 99 -30.22 -58.78 33.52
N PRO A 100 -30.04 -59.91 32.80
CA PRO A 100 -28.75 -60.63 32.98
C PRO A 100 -28.28 -61.65 31.89
N ARG A 101 -26.95 -61.87 31.89
CA ARG A 101 -26.18 -63.16 31.76
C ARG A 101 -25.78 -63.75 30.39
N ARG A 102 -24.45 -64.00 30.29
CA ARG A 102 -23.68 -64.87 29.35
C ARG A 102 -23.89 -66.39 29.64
N PRO A 103 -23.47 -67.34 28.76
CA PRO A 103 -22.07 -67.84 28.77
C PRO A 103 -21.46 -68.37 27.43
N ASP A 104 -20.12 -68.37 27.40
CA ASP A 104 -19.10 -69.31 26.86
C ASP A 104 -19.09 -69.90 25.43
N GLY A 105 -17.90 -69.86 24.79
CA GLY A 105 -17.44 -70.85 23.80
C GLY A 105 -16.42 -70.33 22.77
N ALA A 106 -15.17 -70.79 22.84
CA ALA A 106 -14.07 -70.49 21.91
C ALA A 106 -14.00 -71.48 20.72
N ASP A 107 -13.58 -71.04 19.53
CA ASP A 107 -12.50 -71.64 18.70
C ASP A 107 -12.27 -70.89 17.34
N ALA A 108 -11.00 -70.82 16.94
CA ALA A 108 -10.34 -70.66 15.62
C ALA A 108 -10.88 -69.76 14.48
N GLY A 109 -10.08 -68.74 14.12
CA GLY A 109 -9.29 -68.76 12.87
C GLY A 109 -9.82 -68.10 11.57
N VAL A 110 -9.29 -66.90 11.30
CA VAL A 110 -8.83 -66.31 10.01
C VAL A 110 -9.87 -65.86 8.94
N ASP A 111 -9.74 -64.55 8.65
CA ASP A 111 -9.93 -63.78 7.40
C ASP A 111 -11.24 -63.03 7.10
N ASP A 112 -11.00 -61.76 6.75
CA ASP A 112 -11.75 -60.79 5.94
C ASP A 112 -13.13 -60.28 6.38
N GLY A 113 -13.18 -58.96 6.54
CA GLY A 113 -14.34 -58.13 6.20
C GLY A 113 -15.02 -57.44 7.38
N ASP A 114 -14.99 -56.11 7.33
CA ASP A 114 -15.97 -55.15 7.84
C ASP A 114 -16.51 -55.37 9.26
N ASP A 115 -16.09 -54.53 10.19
CA ASP A 115 -16.99 -54.07 11.25
C ASP A 115 -16.71 -52.61 11.62
N ASP A 116 -17.81 -51.87 11.54
CA ASP A 116 -18.06 -50.51 11.96
C ASP A 116 -17.65 -50.29 13.44
N ASP A 117 -16.65 -49.45 13.68
CA ASP A 117 -16.53 -48.71 14.94
C ASP A 117 -17.14 -47.32 14.68
N ASP A 118 -18.42 -47.18 15.03
CA ASP A 118 -19.11 -45.90 15.27
C ASP A 118 -18.45 -45.19 16.46
N ASP A 119 -17.27 -44.61 16.24
CA ASP A 119 -16.79 -43.48 17.05
C ASP A 119 -17.40 -42.20 16.44
N ASP A 120 -18.63 -41.89 16.85
CA ASP A 120 -19.20 -40.55 16.78
C ASP A 120 -18.43 -39.62 17.76
N GLU A 121 -17.13 -39.43 17.54
CA GLU A 121 -16.45 -38.22 17.98
C GLU A 121 -16.85 -37.12 16.98
N ASP A 122 -17.89 -36.35 17.35
CA ASP A 122 -18.22 -35.08 16.70
C ASP A 122 -16.95 -34.19 16.74
N GLU A 123 -16.07 -34.27 15.74
CA GLU A 123 -14.94 -33.36 15.56
C GLU A 123 -15.53 -31.95 15.33
N GLU A 124 -15.70 -31.18 16.41
CA GLU A 124 -15.95 -29.74 16.35
C GLU A 124 -14.76 -29.07 15.67
N THR A 125 -14.83 -28.98 14.34
CA THR A 125 -13.83 -28.34 13.50
C THR A 125 -14.01 -26.82 13.54
N ASP A 126 -12.93 -26.09 13.81
CA ASP A 126 -12.94 -24.63 13.76
C ASP A 126 -13.24 -24.13 12.35
N LEU A 127 -14.06 -23.08 12.25
CA LEU A 127 -14.35 -22.42 10.98
C LEU A 127 -13.11 -21.60 10.58
N ASN A 128 -12.32 -22.13 9.65
CA ASN A 128 -11.11 -21.47 9.15
C ASN A 128 -11.44 -20.24 8.28
N SER A 129 -11.75 -19.10 8.89
CA SER A 129 -11.84 -17.80 8.20
C SER A 129 -10.46 -17.14 8.10
N PHE A 130 -10.12 -16.62 6.92
CA PHE A 130 -8.90 -15.83 6.72
C PHE A 130 -9.03 -14.39 7.23
N MET A 131 -10.28 -13.93 7.41
CA MET A 131 -10.57 -12.54 7.80
C MET A 131 -10.82 -12.38 9.30
N TYR A 132 -11.45 -13.37 9.94
CA TYR A 132 -11.95 -13.23 11.32
C TYR A 132 -11.44 -14.34 12.23
N GLN A 133 -11.00 -13.94 13.42
CA GLN A 133 -10.71 -14.88 14.51
C GLN A 133 -12.01 -15.54 14.99
N THR A 134 -12.02 -16.87 15.08
CA THR A 134 -13.19 -17.67 15.47
C THR A 134 -13.01 -18.32 16.85
N VAL A 135 -11.76 -18.57 17.26
CA VAL A 135 -11.43 -19.13 18.58
C VAL A 135 -11.58 -18.10 19.69
N GLY A 136 -12.16 -18.52 20.83
CA GLY A 136 -12.36 -17.68 22.01
C GLY A 136 -13.57 -16.74 21.92
N HIS A 137 -14.40 -16.84 20.87
CA HIS A 137 -15.54 -15.96 20.65
C HIS A 137 -16.62 -16.03 21.76
N GLN A 138 -16.59 -17.06 22.61
CA GLN A 138 -17.47 -17.22 23.76
C GLN A 138 -17.19 -16.18 24.86
N VAL A 139 -15.96 -15.66 24.95
CA VAL A 139 -15.55 -14.67 25.95
C VAL A 139 -15.89 -13.23 25.53
N ILE A 140 -15.98 -12.98 24.22
CA ILE A 140 -16.19 -11.64 23.65
C ILE A 140 -17.38 -10.86 24.26
N PRO A 141 -18.54 -11.47 24.57
CA PRO A 141 -19.65 -10.78 25.25
C PRO A 141 -19.26 -10.04 26.53
N LEU A 142 -18.25 -10.53 27.27
CA LEU A 142 -17.80 -9.93 28.53
C LEU A 142 -17.09 -8.59 28.31
N TYR A 143 -16.57 -8.31 27.11
CA TYR A 143 -15.86 -7.05 26.85
C TYR A 143 -16.74 -5.81 27.00
N ALA A 144 -18.06 -5.93 26.80
CA ALA A 144 -18.98 -4.82 26.99
C ALA A 144 -18.95 -4.29 28.43
N GLU A 145 -18.98 -5.21 29.40
CA GLU A 145 -18.90 -4.85 30.82
C GLU A 145 -17.45 -4.61 31.26
N ALA A 146 -16.49 -5.38 30.73
CA ALA A 146 -15.07 -5.21 31.06
C ALA A 146 -14.52 -3.84 30.69
N THR A 147 -14.93 -3.30 29.54
CA THR A 147 -14.51 -1.97 29.05
C THR A 147 -15.51 -0.87 29.39
N GLY A 148 -16.78 -1.23 29.58
CA GLY A 148 -17.89 -0.30 29.65
C GLY A 148 -18.22 0.39 28.31
N ILE A 149 -17.81 -0.20 27.19
CA ILE A 149 -18.13 0.25 25.83
C ILE A 149 -19.20 -0.68 25.24
N PRO A 150 -20.27 -0.17 24.59
CA PRO A 150 -21.30 -1.01 23.98
C PRO A 150 -20.74 -1.98 22.93
N LEU A 151 -21.15 -3.24 22.97
CA LEU A 151 -20.73 -4.28 22.02
C LEU A 151 -21.88 -4.68 21.10
N TYR A 152 -21.60 -4.71 19.80
CA TYR A 152 -22.51 -5.18 18.76
C TYR A 152 -21.92 -6.41 18.07
N ARG A 153 -22.76 -7.43 17.88
CA ARG A 153 -22.34 -8.72 17.33
C ARG A 153 -23.27 -9.17 16.22
N ARG A 154 -22.70 -9.74 15.16
CA ARG A 154 -23.45 -10.40 14.07
C ARG A 154 -22.72 -11.68 13.64
N PRO A 155 -23.45 -12.70 13.15
CA PRO A 155 -22.81 -13.87 12.57
C PRO A 155 -22.12 -13.53 11.24
N ILE A 156 -21.03 -14.23 10.94
CA ILE A 156 -20.42 -14.26 9.62
C ILE A 156 -21.35 -15.08 8.72
N LEU A 157 -21.73 -14.50 7.59
CA LEU A 157 -22.54 -15.13 6.55
C LEU A 157 -21.68 -15.26 5.29
N GLY A 158 -21.82 -16.38 4.58
CA GLY A 158 -21.08 -16.64 3.36
C GLY A 158 -19.63 -17.11 3.59
N GLY A 159 -18.91 -17.30 2.48
CA GLY A 159 -17.50 -17.74 2.46
C GLY A 159 -16.57 -16.67 1.90
N ALA A 160 -15.27 -16.94 1.87
CA ALA A 160 -14.32 -16.09 1.16
C ALA A 160 -14.48 -16.29 -0.35
N VAL A 161 -15.30 -15.48 -1.03
CA VAL A 161 -15.55 -15.60 -2.48
C VAL A 161 -14.44 -14.90 -3.26
N GLN A 162 -14.05 -13.70 -2.81
CA GLN A 162 -12.90 -13.00 -3.36
C GLN A 162 -11.65 -13.31 -2.55
N HIS A 163 -10.76 -14.14 -3.09
CA HIS A 163 -9.51 -14.48 -2.42
C HIS A 163 -8.39 -13.47 -2.65
N GLY A 164 -8.51 -12.59 -3.66
CA GLY A 164 -7.46 -11.65 -4.05
C GLY A 164 -6.99 -10.72 -2.92
N ARG A 165 -5.73 -10.29 -3.01
CA ARG A 165 -5.08 -9.32 -2.11
C ARG A 165 -5.90 -8.03 -1.98
N ASP A 166 -6.36 -7.51 -3.11
CA ASP A 166 -7.19 -6.31 -3.19
C ASP A 166 -8.67 -6.69 -3.30
N TYR A 167 -9.53 -5.92 -2.63
CA TYR A 167 -10.95 -6.22 -2.55
C TYR A 167 -11.80 -5.37 -3.51
N SER A 168 -12.71 -6.00 -4.25
CA SER A 168 -13.60 -5.38 -5.22
C SER A 168 -15.03 -5.88 -5.00
N SER A 169 -15.88 -5.03 -4.41
CA SER A 169 -17.28 -5.42 -4.15
C SER A 169 -18.07 -5.74 -5.42
N SER A 170 -17.72 -5.12 -6.57
CA SER A 170 -18.34 -5.43 -7.87
C SER A 170 -17.97 -6.83 -8.33
N THR A 171 -16.69 -7.21 -8.20
CA THR A 171 -16.21 -8.54 -8.58
C THR A 171 -16.78 -9.61 -7.66
N ALA A 172 -16.83 -9.37 -6.34
CA ALA A 172 -17.46 -10.27 -5.38
C ALA A 172 -18.95 -10.50 -5.72
N ALA A 173 -19.71 -9.43 -6.01
CA ALA A 173 -21.11 -9.55 -6.39
C ALA A 173 -21.32 -10.26 -7.74
N ALA A 174 -20.42 -10.06 -8.71
CA ALA A 174 -20.47 -10.75 -9.99
C ALA A 174 -20.17 -12.25 -9.86
N ALA A 175 -19.18 -12.61 -9.03
CA ALA A 175 -18.86 -14.01 -8.71
C ALA A 175 -20.04 -14.70 -8.00
N ALA A 176 -20.64 -14.04 -7.01
CA ALA A 176 -21.84 -14.50 -6.33
C ALA A 176 -23.00 -14.77 -7.31
N ALA A 177 -23.23 -13.85 -8.26
CA ALA A 177 -24.28 -13.98 -9.25
C ALA A 177 -24.03 -15.11 -10.27
N ALA A 178 -22.76 -15.36 -10.63
CA ALA A 178 -22.37 -16.47 -11.50
C ALA A 178 -22.61 -17.82 -10.80
N ALA A 179 -22.16 -17.97 -9.56
CA ALA A 179 -22.38 -19.17 -8.75
C ALA A 179 -23.89 -19.41 -8.49
N ALA A 180 -24.68 -18.35 -8.31
CA ALA A 180 -26.15 -18.44 -8.22
C ALA A 180 -26.80 -19.05 -9.47
N ALA A 181 -26.23 -18.78 -10.65
CA ALA A 181 -26.75 -19.29 -11.92
C ALA A 181 -26.42 -20.77 -12.13
N GLU A 182 -25.40 -21.30 -11.44
CA GLU A 182 -24.95 -22.70 -11.51
C GLU A 182 -25.67 -23.62 -10.49
N GLY A 183 -26.58 -23.07 -9.68
CA GLY A 183 -27.46 -23.86 -8.80
C GLY A 183 -26.92 -24.10 -7.40
N GLU A 184 -25.87 -23.41 -6.99
CA GLU A 184 -25.34 -23.43 -5.62
C GLU A 184 -26.29 -22.74 -4.62
N GLY A 185 -26.33 -23.23 -3.38
CA GLY A 185 -27.25 -22.76 -2.35
C GLY A 185 -27.01 -21.29 -1.97
N LYS A 186 -28.09 -20.52 -1.78
CA LYS A 186 -28.06 -19.06 -1.58
C LYS A 186 -27.16 -18.55 -0.42
N GLY A 187 -26.76 -19.42 0.51
CA GLY A 187 -25.93 -19.08 1.67
C GLY A 187 -24.42 -19.07 1.41
N ASP A 188 -23.93 -19.80 0.39
CA ASP A 188 -22.50 -19.90 0.06
C ASP A 188 -22.05 -18.87 -1.00
N LEU A 189 -22.99 -18.04 -1.48
CA LEU A 189 -22.77 -17.12 -2.60
C LEU A 189 -22.26 -15.75 -2.17
N ASP A 190 -22.57 -15.32 -0.93
CA ASP A 190 -22.19 -13.99 -0.44
C ASP A 190 -20.76 -14.00 0.14
N ASP A 191 -19.99 -12.92 -0.05
CA ASP A 191 -18.62 -12.82 0.48
C ASP A 191 -18.61 -12.46 1.97
N GLU A 192 -17.80 -13.15 2.78
CA GLU A 192 -17.69 -12.97 4.23
C GLU A 192 -17.40 -11.52 4.65
N THR A 193 -16.74 -10.74 3.79
CA THR A 193 -16.44 -9.31 4.01
C THR A 193 -17.71 -8.49 4.13
N GLU A 194 -18.75 -8.79 3.35
CA GLU A 194 -19.99 -8.00 3.30
C GLU A 194 -20.83 -8.16 4.57
N SER A 195 -20.58 -9.19 5.39
CA SER A 195 -21.19 -9.37 6.71
C SER A 195 -20.90 -8.19 7.67
N MET A 196 -19.83 -7.44 7.43
CA MET A 196 -19.47 -6.26 8.23
C MET A 196 -20.43 -5.09 8.01
N ILE A 197 -21.04 -4.96 6.82
CA ILE A 197 -21.94 -3.85 6.49
C ILE A 197 -23.19 -3.80 7.36
N PRO A 198 -24.01 -4.87 7.50
CA PRO A 198 -25.19 -4.83 8.35
C PRO A 198 -24.83 -4.57 9.83
N LEU A 199 -23.72 -5.12 10.32
CA LEU A 199 -23.20 -4.86 11.67
C LEU A 199 -22.91 -3.37 11.87
N LEU A 200 -22.08 -2.77 11.00
CA LEU A 200 -21.70 -1.36 11.13
C LEU A 200 -22.87 -0.40 10.92
N ARG A 201 -23.82 -0.72 10.03
CA ARG A 201 -25.06 0.06 9.88
C ARG A 201 -25.88 0.06 11.17
N GLU A 202 -25.95 -1.07 11.88
CA GLU A 202 -26.60 -1.14 13.18
C GLU A 202 -25.88 -0.27 14.22
N VAL A 203 -24.55 -0.34 14.28
CA VAL A 203 -23.75 0.50 15.17
C VAL A 203 -23.99 1.99 14.87
N MET A 204 -23.88 2.41 13.61
CA MET A 204 -24.09 3.80 13.19
C MET A 204 -25.52 4.30 13.45
N ARG A 205 -26.53 3.42 13.41
CA ARG A 205 -27.90 3.77 13.77
C ARG A 205 -28.05 4.08 15.26
N ASN A 206 -27.33 3.36 16.12
CA ASN A 206 -27.34 3.57 17.57
C ASN A 206 -26.31 4.62 18.03
N HIS A 207 -25.29 4.89 17.22
CA HIS A 207 -24.23 5.87 17.43
C HIS A 207 -24.06 6.76 16.18
N PRO A 208 -25.00 7.69 15.91
CA PRO A 208 -24.96 8.54 14.73
C PRO A 208 -23.72 9.45 14.64
N GLU A 209 -23.02 9.65 15.75
CA GLU A 209 -21.78 10.42 15.80
C GLU A 209 -20.54 9.64 15.30
N ALA A 210 -20.65 8.33 15.10
CA ALA A 210 -19.56 7.47 14.65
C ALA A 210 -19.08 7.89 13.24
N ASN A 211 -17.78 8.11 13.11
CA ASN A 211 -17.18 8.59 11.85
C ASN A 211 -15.85 7.88 11.50
N ALA A 212 -15.47 6.86 12.25
CA ALA A 212 -14.25 6.09 12.02
C ALA A 212 -14.40 4.61 12.41
N LEU A 213 -13.61 3.74 11.75
CA LEU A 213 -13.52 2.31 12.01
C LEU A 213 -12.06 1.93 12.25
N SER A 214 -11.76 1.32 13.40
CA SER A 214 -10.41 0.85 13.74
C SER A 214 -10.28 -0.66 13.53
N ALA A 215 -9.17 -1.09 12.95
CA ALA A 215 -8.79 -2.49 12.80
C ALA A 215 -7.34 -2.75 13.26
N GLY A 216 -7.06 -4.02 13.60
CA GLY A 216 -5.79 -4.46 14.18
C GLY A 216 -4.78 -5.07 13.20
N ALA A 217 -4.99 -5.01 11.89
CA ALA A 217 -4.05 -5.64 10.94
C ALA A 217 -2.64 -5.01 11.05
N ILE A 218 -1.60 -5.84 11.25
CA ILE A 218 -0.21 -5.37 11.33
C ILE A 218 0.45 -5.46 9.95
N LEU A 219 0.52 -6.64 9.34
CA LEU A 219 1.18 -6.86 8.05
C LEU A 219 0.19 -7.31 6.96
N SER A 220 -0.95 -7.89 7.35
CA SER A 220 -1.96 -8.39 6.41
C SER A 220 -2.58 -7.29 5.53
N THR A 221 -2.21 -7.27 4.24
CA THR A 221 -2.84 -6.41 3.23
C THR A 221 -4.28 -6.87 2.93
N TYR A 222 -4.53 -8.18 2.92
CA TYR A 222 -5.86 -8.78 2.69
C TYR A 222 -6.92 -8.27 3.66
N GLN A 223 -6.61 -8.26 4.96
CA GLN A 223 -7.54 -7.79 5.99
C GLN A 223 -7.72 -6.28 5.92
N ARG A 224 -6.63 -5.53 5.71
CA ARG A 224 -6.65 -4.08 5.60
C ARG A 224 -7.56 -3.60 4.46
N THR A 225 -7.38 -4.12 3.24
CA THR A 225 -8.13 -3.65 2.05
C THR A 225 -9.64 -3.90 2.17
N ARG A 226 -10.03 -5.00 2.82
CA ARG A 226 -11.45 -5.33 3.11
C ARG A 226 -12.08 -4.36 4.09
N VAL A 227 -11.41 -4.11 5.21
CA VAL A 227 -11.88 -3.13 6.22
C VAL A 227 -11.94 -1.73 5.61
N GLU A 228 -10.92 -1.31 4.87
CA GLU A 228 -10.89 -0.01 4.18
C GLU A 228 -12.05 0.14 3.19
N SER A 229 -12.29 -0.88 2.36
CA SER A 229 -13.39 -0.87 1.39
C SER A 229 -14.75 -0.70 2.07
N VAL A 230 -15.02 -1.48 3.12
CA VAL A 230 -16.27 -1.38 3.89
C VAL A 230 -16.40 -0.02 4.58
N ALA A 231 -15.35 0.45 5.25
CA ALA A 231 -15.35 1.74 5.96
C ALA A 231 -15.65 2.89 4.99
N VAL A 232 -14.95 2.96 3.86
CA VAL A 232 -15.12 4.03 2.87
C VAL A 232 -16.52 4.00 2.25
N ARG A 233 -17.07 2.82 1.96
CA ARG A 233 -18.45 2.67 1.44
C ARG A 233 -19.52 3.13 2.44
N LEU A 234 -19.22 3.08 3.74
CA LEU A 234 -20.10 3.58 4.80
C LEU A 234 -19.80 5.02 5.22
N GLY A 235 -18.81 5.68 4.61
CA GLY A 235 -18.40 7.04 4.95
C GLY A 235 -17.63 7.15 6.27
N LEU A 236 -17.09 6.04 6.78
CA LEU A 236 -16.22 6.00 7.96
C LEU A 236 -14.76 6.16 7.54
N THR A 237 -13.97 6.86 8.37
CA THR A 237 -12.51 6.93 8.22
C THR A 237 -11.88 5.62 8.71
N PRO A 238 -11.18 4.85 7.87
CA PRO A 238 -10.46 3.67 8.34
C PRO A 238 -9.21 4.05 9.12
N LEU A 239 -9.00 3.41 10.27
CA LEU A 239 -7.84 3.54 11.14
C LEU A 239 -7.12 2.19 11.23
N ALA A 240 -5.86 2.16 10.81
CA ALA A 240 -5.00 0.99 10.75
C ALA A 240 -3.64 1.34 11.36
N TYR A 241 -3.64 1.75 12.63
CA TYR A 241 -2.44 2.26 13.32
C TYR A 241 -1.29 1.25 13.38
N LEU A 242 -1.59 -0.05 13.42
CA LEU A 242 -0.58 -1.09 13.49
C LEU A 242 -0.04 -1.51 12.12
N TRP A 243 -0.63 -1.01 11.03
CA TRP A 243 -0.22 -1.44 9.70
C TRP A 243 1.22 -1.01 9.40
N ARG A 244 2.08 -1.97 9.05
CA ARG A 244 3.53 -1.85 8.84
C ARG A 244 4.30 -1.33 10.07
N TYR A 245 3.75 -1.45 11.29
CA TYR A 245 4.36 -0.93 12.51
C TYR A 245 5.77 -1.47 12.82
N PRO A 246 6.09 -2.78 12.60
CA PRO A 246 7.42 -3.32 12.87
C PRO A 246 8.56 -2.64 12.07
N PHE A 247 8.24 -2.06 10.92
CA PHE A 247 9.18 -1.36 10.04
C PHE A 247 9.42 0.11 10.43
N LEU A 248 8.82 0.58 11.53
CA LEU A 248 8.88 1.98 11.95
C LEU A 248 9.99 2.23 12.98
N PRO A 249 10.46 3.48 13.13
CA PRO A 249 11.59 3.80 13.99
C PRO A 249 11.42 3.31 15.43
N ARG A 250 12.35 2.48 15.89
CA ARG A 250 12.35 1.79 17.19
C ARG A 250 12.70 2.74 18.36
N PRO A 251 12.47 2.33 19.63
CA PRO A 251 12.92 3.11 20.76
C PRO A 251 14.45 3.23 20.77
N ALA A 252 14.97 4.37 21.22
CA ALA A 252 16.41 4.55 21.36
C ALA A 252 17.01 3.49 22.31
N GLY A 253 18.04 2.78 21.84
CA GLY A 253 18.71 1.72 22.60
C GLY A 253 18.05 0.34 22.54
N ALA A 254 16.97 0.17 21.77
CA ALA A 254 16.46 -1.16 21.44
C ALA A 254 17.42 -1.86 20.46
N PRO A 255 17.62 -3.19 20.55
CA PRO A 255 18.40 -3.94 19.58
C PRO A 255 17.88 -3.77 18.15
N GLU A 256 18.79 -3.72 17.17
CA GLU A 256 18.45 -3.53 15.74
C GLU A 256 17.66 -4.71 15.14
N ASP A 257 17.62 -5.86 15.82
CA ASP A 257 16.92 -7.08 15.35
C ASP A 257 15.83 -7.62 16.30
N ASP A 258 15.22 -6.77 17.14
CA ASP A 258 14.11 -7.21 17.99
C ASP A 258 12.75 -7.27 17.26
N GLU A 259 12.46 -8.42 16.64
CA GLU A 259 11.16 -8.74 16.01
C GLU A 259 9.96 -8.68 16.98
N ALA A 260 10.21 -8.82 18.28
CA ALA A 260 9.15 -8.82 19.29
C ALA A 260 8.89 -7.44 19.89
N GLN A 261 9.51 -6.37 19.37
CA GLN A 261 9.38 -5.03 19.94
C GLN A 261 7.92 -4.59 20.07
N LEU A 262 7.04 -4.96 19.14
CA LEU A 262 5.62 -4.65 19.23
C LEU A 262 4.93 -5.36 20.42
N LEU A 263 5.31 -6.60 20.73
CA LEU A 263 4.80 -7.30 21.93
C LEU A 263 5.30 -6.64 23.22
N VAL A 264 6.55 -6.15 23.22
CA VAL A 264 7.10 -5.38 24.34
C VAL A 264 6.33 -4.06 24.51
N ASP A 265 6.00 -3.38 23.41
CA ASP A 265 5.18 -2.16 23.43
C ASP A 265 3.76 -2.44 23.96
N MET A 266 3.15 -3.58 23.60
CA MET A 266 1.85 -4.01 24.13
C MET A 266 1.88 -4.26 25.65
N ALA A 267 2.93 -4.94 26.14
CA ALA A 267 3.12 -5.16 27.57
C ALA A 267 3.33 -3.87 28.34
N ALA A 268 4.12 -2.94 27.77
CA ALA A 268 4.35 -1.62 28.36
C ALA A 268 3.06 -0.78 28.43
N ALA A 269 2.15 -0.95 27.47
CA ALA A 269 0.81 -0.36 27.50
C ALA A 269 -0.14 -1.03 28.51
N GLY A 270 0.29 -2.13 29.15
CA GLY A 270 -0.48 -2.85 30.16
C GLY A 270 -1.45 -3.89 29.60
N LEU A 271 -1.29 -4.32 28.34
CA LEU A 271 -2.10 -5.40 27.78
C LEU A 271 -1.65 -6.77 28.30
N GLU A 272 -2.60 -7.58 28.73
CA GLU A 272 -2.43 -8.98 29.06
C GLU A 272 -3.18 -9.84 28.04
N ALA A 273 -2.43 -10.46 27.13
CA ALA A 273 -2.98 -11.27 26.05
C ALA A 273 -2.51 -12.74 26.17
N ARG A 274 -3.48 -13.65 26.23
CA ARG A 274 -3.27 -15.09 26.41
C ARG A 274 -3.34 -15.80 25.07
N ILE A 275 -2.40 -16.70 24.78
CA ILE A 275 -2.45 -17.53 23.57
C ILE A 275 -3.62 -18.52 23.68
N VAL A 276 -4.49 -18.58 22.68
CA VAL A 276 -5.69 -19.45 22.66
C VAL A 276 -5.71 -20.44 21.50
N LYS A 277 -4.86 -20.24 20.48
CA LYS A 277 -4.63 -21.18 19.39
C LYS A 277 -3.16 -21.15 19.01
N VAL A 278 -2.61 -22.30 18.61
CA VAL A 278 -1.30 -22.44 17.97
C VAL A 278 -1.47 -23.29 16.72
N ALA A 279 -0.80 -22.89 15.64
CA ALA A 279 -0.88 -23.55 14.34
C ALA A 279 0.45 -23.45 13.57
N SER A 280 1.57 -23.68 14.26
CA SER A 280 2.91 -23.65 13.67
C SER A 280 3.75 -24.82 14.17
N GLY A 281 4.61 -25.36 13.31
CA GLY A 281 5.53 -26.46 13.66
C GLY A 281 6.51 -26.11 14.80
N GLY A 282 6.68 -24.82 15.11
CA GLY A 282 7.49 -24.36 16.24
C GLY A 282 6.74 -24.06 17.53
N LEU A 283 5.40 -24.08 17.55
CA LEU A 283 4.59 -23.82 18.74
C LEU A 283 3.76 -25.05 19.10
N ASP A 284 3.94 -25.55 20.31
CA ASP A 284 3.16 -26.66 20.86
C ASP A 284 2.06 -26.18 21.82
N GLU A 285 1.26 -27.12 22.31
CA GLU A 285 0.17 -26.84 23.25
C GLU A 285 0.63 -26.25 24.60
N GLU A 286 1.92 -26.34 24.95
CA GLU A 286 2.45 -25.73 26.18
C GLU A 286 2.51 -24.19 26.12
N PHE A 287 2.25 -23.61 24.95
CA PHE A 287 2.09 -22.17 24.78
C PHE A 287 0.67 -21.69 25.08
N LEU A 288 -0.33 -22.59 25.07
CA LEU A 288 -1.70 -22.20 25.37
C LEU A 288 -1.79 -21.58 26.76
N TRP A 289 -2.52 -20.47 26.85
CA TRP A 289 -2.68 -19.62 28.04
C TRP A 289 -1.41 -18.88 28.54
N GLU A 290 -0.27 -18.98 27.85
CA GLU A 290 0.90 -18.13 28.13
C GLU A 290 0.55 -16.66 27.80
N ASN A 291 1.07 -15.71 28.60
CA ASN A 291 0.96 -14.29 28.27
C ASN A 291 1.97 -13.95 27.17
N VAL A 292 1.48 -13.75 25.94
CA VAL A 292 2.28 -13.52 24.73
C VAL A 292 3.18 -12.29 24.86
N ALA A 293 2.67 -11.22 25.49
CA ALA A 293 3.35 -9.94 25.61
C ALA A 293 4.29 -9.90 26.84
N GLY A 294 4.10 -10.81 27.79
CA GLY A 294 4.95 -10.89 28.97
C GLY A 294 6.40 -11.24 28.63
N ALA A 295 7.36 -10.77 29.44
CA ALA A 295 8.79 -11.02 29.22
C ALA A 295 9.14 -12.52 29.04
N ARG A 296 8.43 -13.40 29.77
CA ARG A 296 8.56 -14.86 29.61
C ARG A 296 8.01 -15.33 28.27
N GLY A 297 6.82 -14.89 27.87
CA GLY A 297 6.17 -15.25 26.61
C GLY A 297 7.01 -14.84 25.40
N VAL A 298 7.44 -13.58 25.35
CA VAL A 298 8.33 -13.05 24.31
C VAL A 298 9.62 -13.88 24.20
N MET A 299 10.28 -14.19 25.32
CA MET A 299 11.49 -15.01 25.33
C MET A 299 11.23 -16.43 24.79
N ARG A 300 10.12 -17.06 25.17
CA ARG A 300 9.74 -18.40 24.70
C ARG A 300 9.45 -18.39 23.19
N LEU A 301 8.71 -17.39 22.69
CA LEU A 301 8.38 -17.24 21.28
C LEU A 301 9.63 -17.04 20.42
N LYS A 302 10.50 -16.10 20.80
CA LYS A 302 11.78 -15.88 20.09
C LYS A 302 12.61 -17.16 20.01
N ARG A 303 12.69 -17.91 21.12
CA ARG A 303 13.43 -19.18 21.14
C ARG A 303 12.79 -20.26 20.27
N ALA A 304 11.47 -20.34 20.29
CA ALA A 304 10.71 -21.33 19.53
C ALA A 304 10.80 -21.05 18.02
N MET A 305 10.55 -19.80 17.61
CA MET A 305 10.54 -19.37 16.21
C MET A 305 11.95 -19.23 15.63
N GLY A 306 12.94 -18.78 16.42
CA GLY A 306 14.34 -18.69 15.98
C GLY A 306 14.99 -20.05 15.63
N ARG A 307 14.40 -21.17 16.05
CA ARG A 307 14.83 -22.52 15.63
C ARG A 307 14.40 -22.91 14.22
N PHE A 308 13.47 -22.16 13.64
CA PHE A 308 12.88 -22.41 12.31
C PHE A 308 13.27 -21.34 11.28
N GLY A 309 14.27 -20.49 11.57
CA GLY A 309 14.80 -19.50 10.64
C GLY A 309 13.89 -18.29 10.43
N ALA A 310 13.24 -17.78 11.48
CA ALA A 310 12.47 -16.54 11.39
C ALA A 310 13.44 -15.35 11.23
N SER A 311 13.45 -14.77 10.03
CA SER A 311 14.01 -13.44 9.75
C SER A 311 12.98 -12.33 10.05
N LEU A 312 13.46 -11.09 10.09
CA LEU A 312 12.78 -9.88 10.59
C LEU A 312 11.42 -9.59 9.94
N GLU A 313 11.17 -10.09 8.71
CA GLU A 313 9.87 -9.95 8.02
C GLU A 313 8.89 -11.10 8.29
N SER A 314 9.33 -12.16 8.98
CA SER A 314 8.50 -13.36 9.18
C SER A 314 7.20 -13.05 9.92
N GLY A 315 7.11 -11.96 10.70
CA GLY A 315 5.89 -11.58 11.44
C GLY A 315 5.37 -12.67 12.40
N ALA A 316 6.04 -13.83 12.44
CA ALA A 316 5.61 -15.05 13.10
C ALA A 316 5.70 -14.92 14.61
N VAL A 317 6.71 -14.18 15.10
CA VAL A 317 6.79 -13.78 16.51
C VAL A 317 5.59 -12.93 16.92
N LEU A 318 4.96 -12.21 15.98
CA LEU A 318 3.75 -11.43 16.18
C LEU A 318 2.46 -12.22 15.88
N GLY A 319 2.55 -13.45 15.35
CA GLY A 319 1.42 -14.30 14.98
C GLY A 319 0.72 -13.89 13.67
N GLU A 320 1.38 -13.11 12.81
CA GLU A 320 0.77 -12.61 11.55
C GLU A 320 0.53 -13.70 10.51
N GLY A 321 1.31 -14.78 10.50
CA GLY A 321 1.12 -15.93 9.61
C GLY A 321 0.09 -16.94 10.13
N GLY A 322 -0.63 -16.59 11.21
CA GLY A 322 -1.58 -17.47 11.86
C GLY A 322 -0.92 -18.49 12.80
N GLU A 323 0.34 -18.27 13.18
CA GLU A 323 1.10 -19.16 14.05
C GLU A 323 0.42 -19.32 15.42
N PHE A 324 -0.20 -18.26 15.91
CA PHE A 324 -1.01 -18.29 17.11
C PHE A 324 -2.11 -17.22 17.10
N GLU A 325 -3.20 -17.50 17.82
CA GLU A 325 -4.26 -16.52 18.11
C GLU A 325 -4.26 -16.18 19.60
N THR A 326 -4.78 -15.00 19.94
CA THR A 326 -4.75 -14.50 21.32
C THR A 326 -6.12 -14.05 21.81
N LEU A 327 -6.25 -13.95 23.14
CA LEU A 327 -7.39 -13.38 23.83
C LEU A 327 -6.89 -12.42 24.92
N VAL A 328 -7.31 -11.15 24.85
CA VAL A 328 -6.98 -10.15 25.86
C VAL A 328 -7.86 -10.35 27.07
N VAL A 329 -7.25 -10.64 28.22
CA VAL A 329 -7.96 -10.87 29.48
C VAL A 329 -7.88 -9.66 30.42
N ASP A 330 -6.88 -8.81 30.25
CA ASP A 330 -6.77 -7.54 30.96
C ASP A 330 -6.03 -6.48 30.12
N GLY A 331 -6.22 -5.21 30.48
CA GLY A 331 -5.64 -4.05 29.83
C GLY A 331 -5.50 -2.86 30.78
N PRO A 332 -5.01 -1.70 30.30
CA PRO A 332 -4.88 -0.53 31.15
C PRO A 332 -6.25 0.01 31.63
N PRO A 333 -6.32 0.68 32.80
CA PRO A 333 -7.56 1.23 33.35
C PRO A 333 -8.33 2.20 32.42
N GLY A 334 -7.61 2.86 31.50
CA GLY A 334 -8.21 3.73 30.50
C GLY A 334 -9.08 3.01 29.46
N LEU A 335 -8.94 1.69 29.33
CA LEU A 335 -9.73 0.86 28.41
C LEU A 335 -10.48 -0.27 29.12
N PHE A 336 -9.84 -0.96 30.08
CA PHE A 336 -10.42 -2.06 30.84
C PHE A 336 -10.70 -1.62 32.28
N LYS A 337 -11.98 -1.59 32.65
CA LYS A 337 -12.48 -1.31 34.01
C LYS A 337 -12.46 -2.56 34.89
N LYS A 338 -12.69 -3.73 34.29
CA LYS A 338 -12.66 -5.05 34.95
C LYS A 338 -11.71 -5.98 34.18
N ARG A 339 -11.21 -7.01 34.84
CA ARG A 339 -10.43 -8.08 34.22
C ARG A 339 -11.28 -9.32 33.98
N ILE A 340 -10.97 -10.08 32.94
CA ILE A 340 -11.61 -11.37 32.64
C ILE A 340 -10.80 -12.49 33.31
N VAL A 341 -11.48 -13.36 34.04
CA VAL A 341 -10.89 -14.51 34.73
C VAL A 341 -11.50 -15.79 34.17
N VAL A 342 -10.62 -16.74 33.86
CA VAL A 342 -10.97 -18.09 33.40
C VAL A 342 -10.30 -19.09 34.34
N ASP A 343 -11.12 -19.87 35.04
CA ASP A 343 -10.67 -20.91 35.95
C ASP A 343 -10.05 -22.08 35.17
N GLU A 344 -9.15 -22.84 35.80
CA GLU A 344 -8.51 -24.00 35.15
C GLU A 344 -9.52 -25.07 34.73
N ASP A 345 -10.57 -25.28 35.53
CA ASP A 345 -11.63 -26.26 35.22
C ASP A 345 -12.50 -25.86 34.01
N ASP A 346 -12.46 -24.59 33.61
CA ASP A 346 -13.23 -24.04 32.50
C ASP A 346 -12.40 -23.98 31.18
N LYS A 347 -11.17 -24.52 31.19
CA LYS A 347 -10.24 -24.56 30.05
C LYS A 347 -10.10 -26.00 29.53
N MET A 348 -10.28 -26.18 28.23
CA MET A 348 -10.08 -27.48 27.58
C MET A 348 -9.23 -27.32 26.32
N VAL A 349 -8.14 -28.08 26.22
CA VAL A 349 -7.30 -28.12 25.01
C VAL A 349 -7.91 -29.08 24.01
N ILE A 350 -8.12 -28.60 22.78
CA ILE A 350 -8.56 -29.38 21.63
C ILE A 350 -7.40 -29.43 20.64
N ARG A 351 -7.08 -30.64 20.19
CA ARG A 351 -6.01 -30.88 19.21
C ARG A 351 -6.66 -31.07 17.85
N GLU A 352 -6.17 -30.33 16.86
CA GLU A 352 -6.54 -30.51 15.47
C GLU A 352 -5.43 -31.29 14.74
N GLY A 353 -5.80 -32.12 13.76
CA GLY A 353 -4.82 -32.80 12.92
C GLY A 353 -3.85 -31.82 12.25
N ARG A 354 -2.60 -32.25 12.01
CA ARG A 354 -1.48 -31.45 11.41
C ARG A 354 -0.73 -30.49 12.35
N GLY A 355 -0.84 -30.67 13.66
CA GLY A 355 0.00 -29.95 14.64
C GLY A 355 -0.56 -28.60 15.07
N ALA A 356 -1.89 -28.40 14.97
CA ALA A 356 -2.58 -27.26 15.54
C ALA A 356 -3.30 -27.64 16.83
N ALA A 357 -3.41 -26.72 17.78
CA ALA A 357 -4.14 -26.91 19.02
C ALA A 357 -4.78 -25.59 19.47
N TRP A 358 -5.96 -25.66 20.08
CA TRP A 358 -6.68 -24.50 20.56
C TRP A 358 -7.38 -24.74 21.90
N MET A 359 -7.73 -23.65 22.57
CA MET A 359 -8.33 -23.64 23.91
C MET A 359 -9.82 -23.33 23.84
N LYS A 360 -10.66 -24.31 24.18
CA LYS A 360 -12.09 -24.11 24.41
C LYS A 360 -12.32 -23.57 25.81
N ILE A 361 -12.94 -22.40 25.89
CA ILE A 361 -13.30 -21.76 27.16
C ILE A 361 -14.79 -21.99 27.42
N GLN A 362 -15.10 -22.74 28.47
CA GLN A 362 -16.48 -23.08 28.81
C GLN A 362 -17.18 -21.91 29.54
N ARG A 363 -16.49 -21.31 30.52
CA ARG A 363 -16.99 -20.16 31.28
C ARG A 363 -15.87 -19.17 31.57
N ALA A 364 -16.24 -17.91 31.69
CA ALA A 364 -15.38 -16.83 32.10
C ALA A 364 -16.18 -15.85 32.97
N SER A 365 -15.51 -15.18 33.90
CA SER A 365 -16.12 -14.21 34.81
C SER A 365 -15.37 -12.88 34.82
N LEU A 366 -16.00 -11.84 35.36
CA LEU A 366 -15.40 -10.51 35.48
C LEU A 366 -15.05 -10.22 36.94
N GLU A 367 -13.86 -9.67 37.15
CA GLU A 367 -13.37 -9.26 38.46
C GLU A 367 -13.02 -7.76 38.47
N GLU A 368 -13.41 -7.08 39.56
CA GLU A 368 -13.07 -5.68 39.77
C GLU A 368 -11.57 -5.50 39.96
N LYS A 369 -11.02 -4.43 39.40
CA LYS A 369 -9.61 -4.09 39.60
C LYS A 369 -9.40 -3.50 41.02
N PRO A 370 -8.26 -3.78 41.67
CA PRO A 370 -7.98 -3.25 42.99
C PRO A 370 -8.01 -1.72 42.99
N SER A 371 -8.73 -1.14 43.96
CA SER A 371 -9.08 0.30 44.07
C SER A 371 -7.89 1.24 44.38
N GLY A 372 -6.66 0.82 44.11
CA GLY A 372 -5.42 1.51 44.48
C GLY A 372 -4.69 2.23 43.34
N ASP A 373 -5.12 2.05 42.09
CA ASP A 373 -4.49 2.61 40.89
C ASP A 373 -5.27 3.80 40.30
N GLU A 374 -6.09 4.47 41.12
CA GLU A 374 -6.72 5.78 40.80
C GLU A 374 -5.69 6.92 40.71
N GLY A 375 -4.40 6.61 40.79
CA GLY A 375 -3.30 7.55 40.65
C GLY A 375 -2.92 7.82 39.19
N GLY A 376 -3.86 8.30 38.37
CA GLY A 376 -3.63 9.19 37.21
C GLY A 376 -2.43 8.95 36.27
N ARG A 377 -1.83 7.74 36.22
CA ARG A 377 -0.82 7.41 35.21
C ARG A 377 -1.59 6.94 33.99
N GLY A 378 -1.73 7.84 33.02
CA GLY A 378 -2.21 7.47 31.68
C GLY A 378 -1.44 6.25 31.19
N PHE A 379 -2.11 5.35 30.48
CA PHE A 379 -1.41 4.30 29.75
C PHE A 379 -0.43 4.96 28.78
N VAL A 380 0.75 4.37 28.60
CA VAL A 380 1.74 4.87 27.65
C VAL A 380 1.75 3.92 26.47
N VAL A 381 1.16 4.36 25.36
CA VAL A 381 1.28 3.66 24.08
C VAL A 381 2.38 4.32 23.29
N ARG A 382 3.37 3.52 22.86
CA ARG A 382 4.48 4.05 22.08
C ARG A 382 3.98 4.60 20.74
N ARG A 383 4.40 5.82 20.40
CA ARG A 383 4.28 6.34 19.04
C ARG A 383 5.64 6.24 18.36
N PRO A 384 5.73 5.63 17.17
CA PRO A 384 6.98 5.62 16.41
C PRO A 384 7.45 7.05 16.09
N GLY A 385 8.77 7.20 15.93
CA GLY A 385 9.35 8.46 15.45
C GLY A 385 8.82 8.82 14.06
N LEU A 386 8.68 10.12 13.78
CA LEU A 386 8.13 10.60 12.50
C LEU A 386 9.04 10.27 11.31
N LEU A 387 10.36 10.40 11.49
CA LEU A 387 11.35 10.17 10.45
C LEU A 387 12.17 8.91 10.73
N ASP A 388 12.44 8.15 9.67
CA ASP A 388 13.41 7.05 9.66
C ASP A 388 14.83 7.61 9.79
N GLY A 389 15.79 6.76 10.18
CA GLY A 389 17.20 7.16 10.35
C GLY A 389 17.76 7.87 9.11
N ARG A 390 17.45 7.33 7.92
CA ARG A 390 17.80 7.92 6.61
C ARG A 390 17.34 9.35 6.45
N PHE A 391 16.07 9.64 6.76
CA PHE A 391 15.47 10.95 6.53
C PHE A 391 15.73 11.91 7.68
N SER A 392 15.98 11.40 8.89
CA SER A 392 16.53 12.18 9.99
C SER A 392 17.93 12.70 9.65
N ALA A 393 18.78 11.86 9.06
CA ALA A 393 20.10 12.27 8.56
C ALA A 393 19.99 13.27 7.40
N ALA A 394 19.09 13.05 6.45
CA ALA A 394 18.82 13.99 5.36
C ALA A 394 18.35 15.36 5.89
N LEU A 395 17.43 15.37 6.85
CA LEU A 395 16.96 16.58 7.54
C LEU A 395 18.12 17.30 8.25
N GLY A 396 18.97 16.56 8.96
CA GLY A 396 20.16 17.10 9.61
C GLY A 396 21.07 17.81 8.60
N ARG A 397 21.38 17.17 7.46
CA ARG A 397 22.24 17.75 6.41
C ARG A 397 21.68 19.03 5.81
N ILE A 398 20.36 19.11 5.56
CA ILE A 398 19.76 20.33 4.99
C ILE A 398 19.67 21.46 6.01
N MET A 399 19.50 21.15 7.31
CA MET A 399 19.45 22.16 8.38
C MET A 399 20.82 22.75 8.72
N THR A 400 21.91 21.98 8.61
CA THR A 400 23.27 22.46 8.93
C THR A 400 23.90 23.29 7.81
N ALA A 401 23.36 23.21 6.59
CA ALA A 401 24.01 23.74 5.39
C ALA A 401 23.78 25.24 5.12
N GLY A 402 23.58 26.02 6.19
CA GLY A 402 23.55 27.50 6.18
C GLY A 402 24.93 28.17 6.12
N GLY A 403 26.01 27.38 6.04
CA GLY A 403 27.39 27.84 5.83
C GLY A 403 27.84 27.65 4.37
N SER A 404 28.68 28.56 3.91
CA SER A 404 29.29 28.63 2.58
C SER A 404 30.21 27.44 2.27
N ASP A 405 29.64 26.26 2.03
CA ASP A 405 30.38 25.19 1.37
C ASP A 405 30.41 25.52 -0.12
N GLU A 406 31.58 25.95 -0.61
CA GLU A 406 31.88 25.98 -2.04
C GLU A 406 31.71 24.55 -2.55
N VAL A 407 30.58 24.30 -3.22
CA VAL A 407 30.34 23.05 -3.94
C VAL A 407 31.33 23.06 -5.10
N GLU A 408 32.46 22.37 -4.93
CA GLU A 408 33.38 22.08 -6.02
C GLU A 408 32.58 21.48 -7.18
N ASP A 409 32.82 21.97 -8.40
CA ASP A 409 32.29 21.36 -9.62
C ASP A 409 32.65 19.87 -9.51
N PRO A 410 31.68 18.93 -9.51
CA PRO A 410 32.07 17.58 -9.86
C PRO A 410 32.73 17.75 -11.21
N LYS A 411 34.06 17.57 -11.26
CA LYS A 411 34.74 17.41 -12.53
C LYS A 411 33.92 16.38 -13.27
N ASN A 412 33.75 16.67 -14.56
CA ASN A 412 32.97 15.95 -15.52
C ASN A 412 33.27 14.44 -15.46
N ASP A 413 32.69 13.74 -14.49
CA ASP A 413 32.79 12.31 -14.31
C ASP A 413 31.79 11.73 -15.30
N SER A 414 32.17 11.82 -16.58
CA SER A 414 31.70 10.89 -17.57
C SER A 414 32.09 9.52 -17.04
N VAL A 415 31.17 8.84 -16.36
CA VAL A 415 31.23 7.38 -16.28
C VAL A 415 31.11 6.93 -17.73
N SER A 416 32.25 6.68 -18.36
CA SER A 416 32.34 6.46 -19.80
C SER A 416 32.08 5.00 -20.11
N CYS A 417 30.93 4.48 -19.68
CA CYS A 417 30.48 3.16 -20.10
C CYS A 417 30.56 3.11 -21.63
N GLU A 418 31.35 2.17 -22.17
CA GLU A 418 31.48 1.98 -23.61
C GLU A 418 30.09 1.98 -24.25
N LYS A 419 29.90 2.78 -25.30
CA LYS A 419 28.61 2.96 -25.99
C LYS A 419 28.00 1.59 -26.33
N PHE A 420 27.03 1.12 -25.54
CA PHE A 420 26.22 -0.02 -25.92
C PHE A 420 25.37 0.37 -27.14
N PRO A 421 25.34 -0.46 -28.20
CA PRO A 421 24.52 -0.20 -29.38
C PRO A 421 23.05 -0.17 -28.95
N LEU A 422 22.42 1.02 -29.02
CA LEU A 422 20.98 1.15 -28.91
C LEU A 422 20.36 0.97 -30.31
N PRO A 423 19.41 0.04 -30.48
CA PRO A 423 18.85 -0.33 -31.77
C PRO A 423 18.04 0.78 -32.46
N THR A 424 17.88 0.65 -33.77
CA THR A 424 17.47 1.75 -34.67
C THR A 424 15.94 1.95 -34.75
N GLU A 425 15.14 0.96 -34.34
CA GLU A 425 13.67 1.02 -34.34
C GLU A 425 13.14 1.13 -32.90
N SER A 426 12.58 2.29 -32.57
CA SER A 426 12.02 2.58 -31.24
C SER A 426 10.49 2.51 -31.26
N SER A 427 9.92 1.73 -30.35
CA SER A 427 8.49 1.80 -30.01
C SER A 427 8.34 1.89 -28.50
N SER A 428 7.28 2.53 -28.01
CA SER A 428 6.93 2.46 -26.58
C SER A 428 5.66 1.66 -26.43
N ASN A 429 5.68 0.68 -25.53
CA ASN A 429 4.48 -0.07 -25.15
C ASN A 429 3.47 0.80 -24.37
N LEU A 430 3.88 1.99 -23.93
CA LEU A 430 3.04 2.95 -23.22
C LEU A 430 2.64 4.09 -24.15
N GLN A 431 1.36 4.46 -24.08
CA GLN A 431 0.83 5.64 -24.75
C GLN A 431 0.69 6.79 -23.76
N THR A 432 0.95 8.01 -24.23
CA THR A 432 0.63 9.23 -23.47
C THR A 432 -0.55 9.92 -24.12
N TRP A 433 -1.65 10.04 -23.39
CA TRP A 433 -2.84 10.77 -23.83
C TRP A 433 -2.89 12.12 -23.15
N VAL A 434 -3.07 13.16 -23.97
CA VAL A 434 -3.33 14.51 -23.50
C VAL A 434 -4.83 14.79 -23.66
N VAL A 435 -5.47 15.16 -22.57
CA VAL A 435 -6.90 15.51 -22.53
C VAL A 435 -7.03 16.86 -21.85
N THR A 436 -7.45 17.86 -22.62
CA THR A 436 -7.61 19.25 -22.15
C THR A 436 -8.97 19.77 -22.58
N ARG A 437 -9.52 20.69 -21.80
CA ARG A 437 -10.69 21.49 -22.17
C ARG A 437 -10.41 22.97 -21.92
N PRO A 438 -10.91 23.86 -22.79
CA PRO A 438 -11.45 23.61 -24.13
C PRO A 438 -10.38 23.04 -25.09
N VAL A 439 -10.82 22.30 -26.12
CA VAL A 439 -9.94 21.69 -27.14
C VAL A 439 -9.26 22.77 -28.00
N ASP A 440 -9.96 23.89 -28.21
CA ASP A 440 -9.49 25.10 -28.90
C ASP A 440 -9.47 26.30 -27.93
N ASP A 441 -8.97 27.46 -28.38
CA ASP A 441 -9.02 28.74 -27.61
C ASP A 441 -10.44 29.32 -27.42
N ALA A 442 -11.47 28.48 -27.47
CA ALA A 442 -12.85 28.87 -27.31
C ALA A 442 -13.18 29.15 -25.84
N VAL A 443 -13.73 30.33 -25.55
CA VAL A 443 -14.26 30.65 -24.22
C VAL A 443 -15.38 29.66 -23.89
N THR A 444 -15.31 29.04 -22.71
CA THR A 444 -16.39 28.20 -22.18
C THR A 444 -17.03 28.91 -20.99
N ASP A 445 -18.35 28.90 -20.93
CA ASP A 445 -19.14 29.35 -19.77
C ASP A 445 -19.45 28.18 -18.81
N LEU A 446 -18.75 27.05 -18.95
CA LEU A 446 -19.00 25.85 -18.15
C LEU A 446 -18.45 26.04 -16.73
N SER A 447 -19.11 25.40 -15.76
CA SER A 447 -18.53 25.24 -14.43
C SER A 447 -17.38 24.24 -14.47
N ILE A 448 -16.53 24.26 -13.45
CA ILE A 448 -15.44 23.27 -13.30
C ILE A 448 -15.98 21.84 -13.31
N GLU A 449 -17.14 21.60 -12.69
CA GLU A 449 -17.81 20.31 -12.74
C GLU A 449 -18.19 19.92 -14.16
N GLY A 450 -18.83 20.83 -14.92
CA GLY A 450 -19.20 20.58 -16.31
C GLY A 450 -17.99 20.34 -17.22
N GLU A 451 -16.90 21.08 -17.03
CA GLU A 451 -15.64 20.83 -17.75
C GLU A 451 -15.05 19.46 -17.39
N THR A 452 -15.09 19.08 -16.11
CA THR A 452 -14.58 17.78 -15.65
C THR A 452 -15.42 16.63 -16.18
N GLU A 453 -16.75 16.76 -16.23
CA GLU A 453 -17.65 15.76 -16.80
C GLU A 453 -17.32 15.49 -18.28
N LEU A 454 -17.12 16.54 -19.07
CA LEU A 454 -16.73 16.41 -20.49
C LEU A 454 -15.33 15.81 -20.67
N LEU A 455 -14.38 16.14 -19.78
CA LEU A 455 -13.03 15.53 -19.80
C LEU A 455 -13.10 14.03 -19.51
N VAL A 456 -13.86 13.66 -18.49
CA VAL A 456 -14.08 12.27 -18.09
C VAL A 456 -14.80 11.48 -19.20
N GLU A 457 -15.79 12.09 -19.85
CA GLU A 457 -16.48 11.49 -21.00
C GLU A 457 -15.52 11.27 -22.19
N ASP A 458 -14.65 12.24 -22.50
CA ASP A 458 -13.65 12.09 -23.56
C ASP A 458 -12.66 10.95 -23.27
N ILE A 459 -12.22 10.83 -22.01
CA ILE A 459 -11.37 9.71 -21.57
C ILE A 459 -12.11 8.37 -21.75
N ARG A 460 -13.38 8.26 -21.31
CA ARG A 460 -14.19 7.05 -21.48
C ARG A 460 -14.37 6.70 -22.95
N ASN A 461 -14.65 7.69 -23.78
CA ASN A 461 -14.80 7.50 -25.22
C ASN A 461 -13.48 6.99 -25.81
N ARG A 462 -12.33 7.61 -25.53
CA ARG A 462 -11.03 7.11 -26.03
C ARG A 462 -10.74 5.68 -25.57
N LEU A 463 -10.95 5.37 -24.30
CA LEU A 463 -10.81 4.00 -23.77
C LEU A 463 -11.69 3.01 -24.55
N HIS A 464 -12.96 3.36 -24.78
CA HIS A 464 -13.89 2.51 -25.54
C HIS A 464 -13.46 2.35 -27.01
N HIS A 465 -13.01 3.41 -27.68
CA HIS A 465 -12.52 3.32 -29.06
C HIS A 465 -11.30 2.42 -29.19
N HIS A 466 -10.44 2.38 -28.17
CA HIS A 466 -9.28 1.50 -28.11
C HIS A 466 -9.56 0.11 -27.49
N ASN A 467 -10.82 -0.16 -27.10
CA ASN A 467 -11.23 -1.38 -26.41
C ASN A 467 -10.43 -1.65 -25.12
N LEU A 468 -10.15 -0.59 -24.35
CA LEU A 468 -9.38 -0.64 -23.11
C LEU A 468 -10.28 -0.39 -21.89
N PRO A 469 -10.11 -1.14 -20.78
CA PRO A 469 -10.74 -0.80 -19.51
C PRO A 469 -10.05 0.40 -18.83
N PRO A 470 -10.70 1.10 -17.89
CA PRO A 470 -10.05 2.15 -17.09
C PRO A 470 -8.80 1.70 -16.32
N SER A 471 -8.68 0.41 -16.00
CA SER A 471 -7.50 -0.17 -15.35
C SER A 471 -6.24 -0.19 -16.23
N SER A 472 -6.37 0.04 -17.53
CA SER A 472 -5.23 0.28 -18.44
C SER A 472 -4.54 1.62 -18.21
N ILE A 473 -5.16 2.55 -17.46
CA ILE A 473 -4.50 3.78 -17.05
C ILE A 473 -3.55 3.46 -15.89
N ILE A 474 -2.26 3.71 -16.11
CA ILE A 474 -1.19 3.39 -15.16
C ILE A 474 -0.93 4.58 -14.24
N SER A 475 -0.75 5.76 -14.83
CA SER A 475 -0.46 6.99 -14.09
C SER A 475 -1.13 8.19 -14.73
N THR A 476 -1.41 9.20 -13.91
CA THR A 476 -2.01 10.46 -14.36
C THR A 476 -1.31 11.66 -13.74
N ILE A 477 -1.14 12.72 -14.53
CA ILE A 477 -0.74 14.03 -14.04
C ILE A 477 -1.89 14.98 -14.31
N VAL A 478 -2.42 15.59 -13.25
CA VAL A 478 -3.52 16.55 -13.34
C VAL A 478 -2.97 17.94 -13.03
N SER A 479 -2.99 18.82 -14.03
CA SER A 479 -2.63 20.22 -13.88
C SER A 479 -3.89 21.08 -13.81
N LEU A 480 -4.02 21.82 -12.71
CA LEU A 480 -5.17 22.68 -12.42
C LEU A 480 -4.80 24.15 -12.59
N ARG A 481 -5.78 24.99 -12.92
CA ARG A 481 -5.63 26.45 -12.82
C ARG A 481 -5.71 26.94 -11.38
N ARG A 482 -6.49 26.27 -10.53
CA ARG A 482 -6.64 26.62 -9.11
C ARG A 482 -6.71 25.35 -8.28
N MET A 483 -5.95 25.28 -7.19
CA MET A 483 -6.02 24.10 -6.32
C MET A 483 -7.34 24.02 -5.54
N SER A 484 -8.07 25.14 -5.40
CA SER A 484 -9.42 25.17 -4.80
C SER A 484 -10.44 24.30 -5.53
N ASP A 485 -10.22 24.02 -6.81
CA ASP A 485 -11.12 23.24 -7.68
C ASP A 485 -10.93 21.71 -7.49
N PHE A 486 -9.88 21.30 -6.78
CA PHE A 486 -9.50 19.90 -6.54
C PHE A 486 -10.61 19.01 -5.96
N PRO A 487 -11.41 19.43 -4.95
CA PRO A 487 -12.47 18.58 -4.40
C PRO A 487 -13.59 18.27 -5.40
N ALA A 488 -13.99 19.27 -6.20
CA ALA A 488 -15.02 19.10 -7.22
C ALA A 488 -14.55 18.15 -8.32
N ILE A 489 -13.31 18.31 -8.77
CA ILE A 489 -12.70 17.46 -9.80
C ILE A 489 -12.56 16.02 -9.30
N ASN A 490 -12.05 15.80 -8.09
CA ASN A 490 -11.89 14.46 -7.51
C ASN A 490 -13.19 13.67 -7.48
N LYS A 491 -14.31 14.33 -7.17
CA LYS A 491 -15.63 13.68 -7.12
C LYS A 491 -16.02 13.10 -8.47
N ILE A 492 -15.76 13.82 -9.56
CA ILE A 492 -16.16 13.43 -10.92
C ILE A 492 -15.12 12.49 -11.53
N TYR A 493 -13.83 12.82 -11.41
CA TYR A 493 -12.72 11.98 -11.86
C TYR A 493 -12.75 10.59 -11.22
N GLY A 494 -13.09 10.48 -9.93
CA GLY A 494 -13.23 9.20 -9.25
C GLY A 494 -14.29 8.28 -9.85
N SER A 495 -15.27 8.82 -10.60
CA SER A 495 -16.27 8.00 -11.29
C SER A 495 -15.71 7.23 -12.50
N LEU A 496 -14.45 7.47 -12.90
CA LEU A 496 -13.76 6.66 -13.91
C LEU A 496 -13.36 5.28 -13.38
N PHE A 497 -13.17 5.13 -12.07
CA PHE A 497 -12.57 3.94 -11.47
C PHE A 497 -13.57 3.28 -10.52
N THR A 498 -14.10 2.14 -10.96
CA THR A 498 -15.01 1.30 -10.16
C THR A 498 -14.30 0.11 -9.53
N GLU A 499 -13.12 -0.23 -10.05
CA GLU A 499 -12.26 -1.32 -9.55
C GLU A 499 -11.18 -0.77 -8.60
N PRO A 500 -10.66 -1.61 -7.68
CA PRO A 500 -9.58 -1.22 -6.79
C PRO A 500 -8.32 -0.84 -7.56
N ASN A 501 -7.41 -0.17 -6.86
CA ASN A 501 -6.16 0.35 -7.42
C ASN A 501 -6.39 1.27 -8.63
N PRO A 502 -7.00 2.47 -8.48
CA PRO A 502 -6.95 3.51 -9.53
C PRO A 502 -5.51 3.86 -9.92
N PRO A 503 -5.23 4.55 -11.04
CA PRO A 503 -3.88 4.93 -11.43
C PRO A 503 -3.13 5.70 -10.34
N SER A 504 -1.80 5.66 -10.39
CA SER A 504 -1.01 6.61 -9.60
C SER A 504 -1.22 8.03 -10.12
N ARG A 505 -1.07 9.03 -9.25
CA ARG A 505 -1.44 10.40 -9.62
C ARG A 505 -0.56 11.47 -8.99
N VAL A 506 -0.21 12.45 -9.80
CA VAL A 506 0.32 13.75 -9.37
C VAL A 506 -0.75 14.81 -9.63
N THR A 507 -0.96 15.75 -8.71
CA THR A 507 -1.90 16.85 -8.93
C THR A 507 -1.32 18.16 -8.45
N ILE A 508 -1.09 19.08 -9.38
CA ILE A 508 -0.45 20.38 -9.14
C ILE A 508 -1.29 21.51 -9.73
N SER A 509 -1.23 22.70 -9.13
CA SER A 509 -1.77 23.90 -9.76
C SER A 509 -0.66 24.60 -10.53
N CYS A 510 -0.89 24.87 -11.80
CA CYS A 510 -0.02 25.68 -12.64
C CYS A 510 -0.54 27.11 -12.79
N GLY A 511 -1.66 27.46 -12.14
CA GLY A 511 -2.17 28.82 -12.10
C GLY A 511 -2.46 29.37 -13.49
N ASP A 512 -2.09 30.64 -13.67
CA ASP A 512 -2.17 31.31 -14.96
C ASP A 512 -1.14 30.84 -15.98
N LEU A 513 -0.25 29.89 -15.66
CA LEU A 513 0.66 29.35 -16.66
C LEU A 513 -0.01 28.38 -17.63
N LEU A 514 -1.16 27.81 -17.25
CA LEU A 514 -1.95 27.01 -18.18
C LEU A 514 -2.44 27.85 -19.37
N PRO A 515 -2.61 27.22 -20.56
CA PRO A 515 -3.17 27.86 -21.74
C PRO A 515 -4.46 28.63 -21.42
N GLN A 516 -4.68 29.76 -22.08
CA GLN A 516 -5.84 30.62 -21.79
C GLN A 516 -7.15 29.82 -21.92
N HIS A 517 -8.11 30.03 -21.01
CA HIS A 517 -9.36 29.27 -20.95
C HIS A 517 -9.25 27.78 -20.56
N THR A 518 -8.05 27.20 -20.45
CA THR A 518 -7.88 25.84 -19.92
C THR A 518 -7.83 25.86 -18.40
N ASN A 519 -8.81 25.26 -17.73
CA ASN A 519 -8.80 25.13 -16.27
C ASN A 519 -8.21 23.81 -15.79
N ILE A 520 -8.29 22.77 -16.62
CA ILE A 520 -7.88 21.41 -16.28
C ILE A 520 -7.14 20.79 -17.49
N ALA A 521 -5.95 20.26 -17.24
CA ALA A 521 -5.22 19.42 -18.18
C ALA A 521 -4.90 18.07 -17.51
N ILE A 522 -5.27 16.97 -18.16
CA ILE A 522 -5.03 15.61 -17.68
C ILE A 522 -4.10 14.91 -18.68
N TYR A 523 -2.94 14.47 -18.18
CA TYR A 523 -1.99 13.67 -18.93
C TYR A 523 -2.05 12.23 -18.40
N LEU A 524 -2.38 11.27 -19.26
CA LEU A 524 -2.55 9.87 -18.89
C LEU A 524 -1.45 9.02 -19.52
N THR A 525 -0.77 8.21 -18.71
CA THR A 525 0.02 7.07 -19.22
C THR A 525 -0.89 5.85 -19.29
N VAL A 526 -1.08 5.31 -20.49
CA VAL A 526 -1.98 4.18 -20.77
C VAL A 526 -1.18 3.01 -21.33
N GLN A 527 -1.44 1.82 -20.79
CA GLN A 527 -0.89 0.57 -21.31
C GLN A 527 -1.95 -0.17 -22.13
N PRO A 528 -1.80 -0.29 -23.46
CA PRO A 528 -2.82 -0.92 -24.31
C PRO A 528 -2.90 -2.45 -24.18
N ALA A 529 -1.84 -3.10 -23.71
CA ALA A 529 -1.81 -4.54 -23.50
C ALA A 529 -2.39 -4.91 -22.13
N LYS A 530 -3.04 -6.07 -22.04
CA LYS A 530 -3.45 -6.65 -20.75
C LYS A 530 -2.20 -7.13 -20.02
N THR A 531 -1.86 -6.45 -18.93
CA THR A 531 -0.66 -6.74 -18.15
C THR A 531 -0.99 -7.16 -16.73
N ASP A 532 -0.06 -7.90 -16.13
CA ASP A 532 -0.05 -8.17 -14.69
C ASP A 532 0.25 -6.86 -13.94
N ARG A 533 -0.79 -6.05 -13.74
CA ARG A 533 -0.73 -4.76 -13.06
C ARG A 533 -1.02 -4.95 -11.59
N GLN A 534 -0.14 -4.46 -10.74
CA GLN A 534 -0.34 -4.44 -9.29
C GLN A 534 -0.32 -3.00 -8.77
N GLY A 535 -1.08 -2.73 -7.71
CA GLY A 535 -1.15 -1.41 -7.10
C GLY A 535 -0.94 -1.45 -5.59
N LEU A 536 -0.39 -0.37 -5.05
CA LEU A 536 -0.42 -0.08 -3.63
C LEU A 536 -1.40 1.07 -3.40
N HIS A 537 -2.50 0.75 -2.72
CA HIS A 537 -3.54 1.71 -2.39
C HIS A 537 -3.73 1.71 -0.87
N VAL A 538 -3.37 2.82 -0.22
CA VAL A 538 -3.49 3.04 1.24
C VAL A 538 -4.61 4.03 1.48
N GLN A 539 -5.66 3.60 2.17
CA GLN A 539 -6.85 4.43 2.45
C GLN A 539 -7.03 4.70 3.95
N GLY A 540 -6.45 3.88 4.82
CA GLY A 540 -6.50 4.02 6.27
C GLY A 540 -5.40 4.92 6.84
N ARG A 541 -5.70 5.59 7.96
CA ARG A 541 -4.70 6.31 8.75
C ARG A 541 -3.82 5.30 9.48
N SER A 542 -2.50 5.43 9.34
CA SER A 542 -1.49 4.59 9.96
C SER A 542 -0.29 5.44 10.39
N TYR A 543 0.76 4.85 10.96
CA TYR A 543 2.04 5.55 11.15
C TYR A 543 3.00 5.42 9.97
N TRP A 544 2.70 4.53 9.00
CA TRP A 544 3.63 4.18 7.93
C TRP A 544 3.54 5.08 6.70
N ALA A 545 2.36 5.26 6.12
CA ALA A 545 2.18 6.17 4.99
C ALA A 545 0.88 6.96 5.10
N PRO A 546 0.83 8.18 4.53
CA PRO A 546 -0.41 8.94 4.45
C PRO A 546 -1.47 8.19 3.66
N ALA A 547 -2.71 8.23 4.16
CA ALA A 547 -3.86 7.80 3.40
C ALA A 547 -4.02 8.66 2.13
N ASN A 548 -4.54 8.06 1.08
CA ASN A 548 -4.79 8.79 -0.16
C ASN A 548 -5.83 9.92 0.07
N ILE A 549 -5.58 11.11 -0.49
CA ILE A 549 -6.50 12.26 -0.39
C ILE A 549 -7.41 12.40 -1.61
N GLY A 550 -7.49 11.37 -2.45
CA GLY A 550 -8.27 11.36 -3.68
C GLY A 550 -8.29 9.98 -4.34
N PRO A 551 -9.01 9.82 -5.45
CA PRO A 551 -9.19 8.54 -6.15
C PRO A 551 -7.96 8.16 -6.98
N TYR A 552 -6.85 7.84 -6.31
CA TYR A 552 -5.60 7.39 -6.90
C TYR A 552 -4.89 6.41 -5.95
N SER A 553 -4.03 5.57 -6.51
CA SER A 553 -3.14 4.66 -5.76
C SER A 553 -1.80 5.34 -5.49
N GLN A 554 -1.14 5.00 -4.40
CA GLN A 554 0.20 5.48 -4.08
C GLN A 554 1.21 5.02 -5.13
N ALA A 555 1.08 3.80 -5.64
CA ALA A 555 1.94 3.30 -6.71
C ALA A 555 1.23 2.26 -7.58
N ILE A 556 1.64 2.17 -8.85
CA ILE A 556 1.25 1.11 -9.80
C ILE A 556 2.52 0.52 -10.40
N THR A 557 2.63 -0.82 -10.42
CA THR A 557 3.73 -1.57 -11.02
C THR A 557 3.22 -2.53 -12.11
N PHE A 558 3.98 -2.66 -13.18
CA PHE A 558 3.68 -3.57 -14.30
C PHE A 558 5.00 -4.05 -14.93
N PRO A 559 5.02 -5.25 -15.56
CA PRO A 559 6.20 -5.78 -16.21
C PRO A 559 6.59 -4.95 -17.44
N ILE A 560 7.90 -4.79 -17.68
CA ILE A 560 8.43 -4.02 -18.80
C ILE A 560 8.20 -4.76 -20.14
N HIS A 561 8.43 -6.08 -20.12
CA HIS A 561 8.22 -6.98 -21.25
C HIS A 561 6.94 -7.78 -21.08
N ASN A 562 6.32 -8.18 -22.18
CA ASN A 562 5.07 -8.95 -22.14
C ASN A 562 5.40 -10.40 -21.73
N PRO A 563 4.68 -11.02 -20.77
CA PRO A 563 4.99 -12.39 -20.31
C PRO A 563 4.92 -13.48 -21.40
N LEU A 564 4.32 -13.16 -22.55
CA LEU A 564 4.15 -14.07 -23.68
C LEU A 564 5.40 -14.19 -24.58
N ASP A 565 6.33 -13.23 -24.51
CA ASP A 565 7.55 -13.26 -25.34
C ASP A 565 8.69 -14.06 -24.68
N SER A 566 8.68 -14.16 -23.34
CA SER A 566 9.53 -15.07 -22.58
C SER A 566 8.77 -16.38 -22.39
N GLY A 567 9.17 -17.47 -23.06
CA GLY A 567 8.58 -18.81 -22.91
C GLY A 567 8.65 -19.44 -21.50
N GLU A 568 8.99 -18.64 -20.48
CA GLU A 568 9.05 -18.99 -19.07
C GLU A 568 7.80 -18.46 -18.34
N GLY A 569 6.97 -19.38 -17.86
CA GLY A 569 5.74 -19.07 -17.12
C GLY A 569 5.98 -18.62 -15.67
N GLY A 570 6.88 -17.67 -15.41
CA GLY A 570 7.19 -17.15 -14.07
C GLY A 570 7.18 -15.62 -14.02
N GLY A 571 6.42 -15.03 -13.09
CA GLY A 571 6.25 -13.58 -12.92
C GLY A 571 7.46 -12.79 -12.38
N GLY A 572 8.69 -13.25 -12.64
CA GLY A 572 9.93 -12.73 -12.03
C GLY A 572 10.75 -11.74 -12.88
N GLY A 573 10.21 -11.25 -13.99
CA GLY A 573 10.92 -10.29 -14.86
C GLY A 573 10.92 -8.84 -14.33
N PRO A 574 11.79 -7.97 -14.89
CA PRO A 574 11.91 -6.59 -14.44
C PRO A 574 10.63 -5.78 -14.66
N ARG A 575 10.31 -4.92 -13.70
CA ARG A 575 9.07 -4.14 -13.65
C ARG A 575 9.36 -2.65 -13.49
N VAL A 576 8.43 -1.83 -13.98
CA VAL A 576 8.43 -0.37 -13.76
C VAL A 576 7.36 0.00 -12.76
N VAL A 577 7.74 0.85 -11.80
CA VAL A 577 6.87 1.38 -10.75
C VAL A 577 6.62 2.87 -10.98
N HIS A 578 5.36 3.27 -11.13
CA HIS A 578 4.96 4.69 -11.11
C HIS A 578 4.36 5.05 -9.77
N ILE A 579 4.93 6.06 -9.11
CA ILE A 579 4.52 6.52 -7.79
C ILE A 579 3.79 7.85 -7.91
N ALA A 580 2.72 7.99 -7.13
CA ALA A 580 1.95 9.22 -7.00
C ALA A 580 2.81 10.34 -6.37
N GLY A 581 2.39 11.59 -6.56
CA GLY A 581 3.05 12.71 -5.90
C GLY A 581 2.92 12.61 -4.37
N GLN A 582 4.03 12.80 -3.66
CA GLN A 582 4.09 12.66 -2.21
C GLN A 582 4.18 14.03 -1.54
N ILE A 583 3.14 14.38 -0.78
CA ILE A 583 3.08 15.59 0.07
C ILE A 583 3.35 15.23 1.54
N PRO A 584 3.83 16.16 2.38
CA PRO A 584 4.37 15.85 3.69
C PRO A 584 3.28 15.80 4.77
N LEU A 585 2.26 14.99 4.56
CA LEU A 585 1.27 14.73 5.60
C LEU A 585 1.90 13.85 6.68
N VAL A 586 1.65 14.18 7.94
CA VAL A 586 1.90 13.28 9.06
C VAL A 586 0.90 12.12 8.94
N PRO A 587 1.35 10.87 8.71
CA PRO A 587 0.46 9.75 8.37
C PRO A 587 -0.70 9.52 9.35
N ALA A 588 -0.43 9.66 10.64
CA ALA A 588 -1.40 9.38 11.70
C ALA A 588 -2.52 10.42 11.78
N SER A 589 -2.20 11.72 11.62
CA SER A 589 -3.16 12.81 11.74
C SER A 589 -3.77 13.25 10.40
N MET A 590 -3.07 13.00 9.28
CA MET A 590 -3.38 13.55 7.96
C MET A 590 -3.31 15.09 7.90
N GLU A 591 -2.45 15.67 8.73
CA GLU A 591 -2.15 17.11 8.82
C GLU A 591 -0.74 17.40 8.32
N LEU A 592 -0.48 18.65 7.90
CA LEU A 592 0.87 19.09 7.53
C LEU A 592 1.64 19.52 8.79
N PRO A 593 2.95 19.25 8.88
CA PRO A 593 3.80 19.82 9.91
C PRO A 593 3.71 21.35 9.90
N THR A 594 3.42 21.94 11.05
CA THR A 594 3.38 23.39 11.19
C THR A 594 4.70 23.93 11.72
N THR A 595 4.99 25.21 11.45
CA THR A 595 6.18 25.87 11.99
C THR A 595 6.18 25.92 13.52
N GLU A 596 5.01 25.91 14.16
CA GLU A 596 4.85 25.88 15.62
C GLU A 596 5.30 24.53 16.21
N ASP A 597 5.13 23.45 15.45
CA ASP A 597 5.58 22.09 15.80
C ASP A 597 7.05 21.82 15.43
N GLY A 598 7.81 22.87 15.06
CA GLY A 598 9.17 22.74 14.51
C GLY A 598 9.21 22.27 13.05
N GLY A 599 8.07 22.23 12.36
CA GLY A 599 7.92 21.77 10.98
C GLY A 599 8.00 22.88 9.93
N GLY A 600 9.23 23.33 9.65
CA GLY A 600 9.53 24.23 8.53
C GLY A 600 9.54 23.52 7.16
N PHE A 601 9.89 24.28 6.12
CA PHE A 601 10.06 23.77 4.75
C PHE A 601 10.97 22.54 4.69
N GLU A 602 12.05 22.52 5.47
CA GLU A 602 13.02 21.43 5.54
C GLU A 602 12.39 20.12 6.04
N LEU A 603 11.57 20.18 7.09
CA LEU A 603 10.86 18.99 7.59
C LEU A 603 9.84 18.51 6.58
N GLN A 604 9.09 19.44 5.95
CA GLN A 604 8.15 19.11 4.88
C GLN A 604 8.86 18.45 3.70
N LEU A 605 10.04 18.95 3.31
CA LEU A 605 10.85 18.39 2.24
C LEU A 605 11.37 16.98 2.56
N ALA A 606 11.87 16.76 3.78
CA ALA A 606 12.39 15.46 4.23
C ALA A 606 11.26 14.42 4.42
N LEU A 607 10.13 14.82 5.01
CA LEU A 607 9.00 13.93 5.26
C LEU A 607 8.32 13.47 3.97
N SER A 608 8.13 14.37 3.01
CA SER A 608 7.58 13.97 1.70
C SER A 608 8.55 13.07 0.91
N LEU A 609 9.87 13.29 1.03
CA LEU A 609 10.88 12.39 0.45
C LEU A 609 10.85 10.99 1.10
N GLN A 610 10.66 10.93 2.42
CA GLN A 610 10.48 9.65 3.13
C GLN A 610 9.29 8.87 2.61
N HIS A 611 8.16 9.53 2.39
CA HIS A 611 6.95 8.86 1.86
C HIS A 611 7.23 8.24 0.49
N LEU A 612 7.92 8.96 -0.39
CA LEU A 612 8.35 8.43 -1.69
C LEU A 612 9.22 7.18 -1.53
N TRP A 613 10.15 7.19 -0.57
CA TRP A 613 11.06 6.08 -0.32
C TRP A 613 10.38 4.86 0.29
N ARG A 614 9.52 5.05 1.29
CA ARG A 614 8.74 3.96 1.91
C ARG A 614 7.87 3.27 0.88
N ILE A 615 7.21 4.03 0.02
CA ILE A 615 6.43 3.48 -1.10
C ILE A 615 7.34 2.77 -2.11
N GLY A 616 8.51 3.34 -2.43
CA GLY A 616 9.50 2.71 -3.30
C GLY A 616 9.93 1.32 -2.78
N ILE A 617 10.38 1.24 -1.54
CA ILE A 617 10.79 -0.01 -0.88
C ILE A 617 9.64 -1.02 -0.85
N ALA A 618 8.43 -0.60 -0.45
CA ALA A 618 7.27 -1.49 -0.42
C ALA A 618 6.84 -2.01 -1.81
N MET A 619 7.28 -1.36 -2.89
CA MET A 619 7.04 -1.77 -4.27
C MET A 619 8.26 -2.44 -4.91
N GLY A 620 9.30 -2.76 -4.12
CA GLY A 620 10.51 -3.42 -4.60
C GLY A 620 11.41 -2.55 -5.49
N VAL A 621 11.28 -1.22 -5.42
CA VAL A 621 12.11 -0.32 -6.22
C VAL A 621 13.56 -0.43 -5.77
N GLN A 622 14.44 -0.75 -6.71
CA GLN A 622 15.88 -0.82 -6.54
C GLN A 622 16.58 0.46 -7.04
N TRP A 623 16.05 1.08 -8.10
CA TRP A 623 16.65 2.28 -8.70
C TRP A 623 15.62 3.29 -9.23
N TRP A 624 15.91 4.59 -9.11
CA TRP A 624 15.08 5.67 -9.68
C TRP A 624 15.63 6.14 -11.03
N THR A 625 14.78 6.27 -12.05
CA THR A 625 15.20 6.80 -13.36
C THR A 625 15.46 8.30 -13.34
N SER A 626 14.59 9.07 -12.68
CA SER A 626 14.70 10.51 -12.46
C SER A 626 13.60 10.96 -11.50
N ALA A 627 13.76 12.14 -10.90
CA ALA A 627 12.76 12.72 -10.02
C ALA A 627 12.59 14.23 -10.24
N ALA A 628 11.41 14.73 -9.86
CA ALA A 628 11.09 16.14 -9.73
C ALA A 628 10.61 16.42 -8.31
N VAL A 629 10.87 17.63 -7.82
CA VAL A 629 10.18 18.18 -6.65
C VAL A 629 9.42 19.43 -7.07
N TYR A 630 8.16 19.52 -6.70
CA TYR A 630 7.33 20.70 -6.90
C TYR A 630 7.31 21.55 -5.64
N PHE A 631 7.34 22.88 -5.81
CA PHE A 631 7.11 23.82 -4.72
C PHE A 631 6.25 24.99 -5.20
N PRO A 632 5.38 25.55 -4.34
CA PRO A 632 4.51 26.65 -4.72
C PRO A 632 5.29 27.96 -4.88
N ARG A 633 4.80 28.83 -5.76
CA ARG A 633 5.25 30.21 -5.95
C ARG A 633 5.01 31.00 -4.67
N ASN A 634 6.07 31.55 -4.09
CA ASN A 634 6.00 32.28 -2.84
C ASN A 634 5.52 33.76 -3.00
N GLY A 635 4.72 34.09 -4.02
CA GLY A 635 4.49 35.47 -4.49
C GLY A 635 4.18 36.51 -3.40
N ALA A 636 3.34 36.16 -2.41
CA ALA A 636 3.02 37.04 -1.28
C ALA A 636 4.04 37.02 -0.13
N LYS A 637 4.74 35.88 0.08
CA LYS A 637 5.75 35.71 1.14
C LYS A 637 7.13 36.26 0.74
N GLN A 638 7.49 36.25 -0.54
CA GLN A 638 8.77 36.81 -1.05
C GLN A 638 8.84 38.34 -0.94
N GLN A 639 7.71 39.05 -1.05
CA GLN A 639 7.68 40.51 -0.87
C GLN A 639 7.94 40.95 0.58
N ALA A 640 7.81 40.04 1.55
CA ALA A 640 8.08 40.31 2.96
C ALA A 640 9.54 40.04 3.38
N GLY A 641 10.40 39.51 2.50
CA GLY A 641 11.83 39.30 2.76
C GLY A 641 12.19 38.05 3.58
N ASP A 642 11.21 37.32 4.10
CA ASP A 642 11.41 36.17 5.01
C ASP A 642 11.30 34.79 4.34
N ALA A 643 11.19 34.70 3.00
CA ALA A 643 10.91 33.45 2.30
C ALA A 643 12.07 33.00 1.40
N LEU A 644 12.43 31.71 1.48
CA LEU A 644 13.38 31.05 0.59
C LEU A 644 13.00 31.29 -0.88
N THR A 645 14.02 31.63 -1.69
CA THR A 645 13.92 31.71 -3.14
C THR A 645 13.74 30.33 -3.77
N ALA A 646 13.22 30.28 -4.99
CA ALA A 646 13.05 29.03 -5.74
C ALA A 646 14.38 28.26 -5.90
N ARG A 647 15.48 28.99 -6.11
CA ARG A 647 16.83 28.41 -6.19
C ARG A 647 17.29 27.81 -4.86
N GLU A 648 17.07 28.50 -3.74
CA GLU A 648 17.43 27.97 -2.41
C GLU A 648 16.63 26.71 -2.06
N LYS A 649 15.32 26.70 -2.34
CA LYS A 649 14.49 25.50 -2.20
C LYS A 649 15.04 24.34 -3.04
N ALA A 650 15.44 24.61 -4.28
CA ALA A 650 16.03 23.60 -5.16
C ALA A 650 17.35 23.03 -4.63
N LEU A 651 18.21 23.87 -4.04
CA LEU A 651 19.47 23.44 -3.42
C LEU A 651 19.23 22.53 -2.20
N LEU A 652 18.27 22.89 -1.35
CA LEU A 652 17.88 22.04 -0.21
C LEU A 652 17.32 20.69 -0.69
N ALA A 653 16.50 20.69 -1.75
CA ALA A 653 15.98 19.45 -2.34
C ALA A 653 17.08 18.56 -2.89
N TRP A 654 18.06 19.14 -3.62
CA TRP A 654 19.21 18.39 -4.10
C TRP A 654 20.00 17.76 -2.94
N ARG A 655 20.29 18.53 -1.89
CA ARG A 655 21.01 18.03 -0.71
C ARG A 655 20.26 16.90 0.00
N ALA A 656 18.94 17.00 0.14
CA ALA A 656 18.11 15.94 0.71
C ALA A 656 18.14 14.66 -0.15
N TRP A 657 18.04 14.81 -1.48
CA TRP A 657 18.10 13.70 -2.43
C TRP A 657 19.46 12.99 -2.40
N GLU A 658 20.55 13.75 -2.44
CA GLU A 658 21.92 13.23 -2.35
C GLU A 658 22.16 12.54 -1.01
N ALA A 659 21.67 13.11 0.09
CA ALA A 659 21.75 12.51 1.42
C ALA A 659 21.01 11.16 1.50
N ALA A 660 19.81 11.07 0.91
CA ALA A 660 19.03 9.85 0.91
C ALA A 660 19.69 8.73 0.09
N HIS A 661 20.39 9.04 -1.01
CA HIS A 661 21.12 8.06 -1.82
C HIS A 661 22.46 7.63 -1.18
N GLY A 662 23.12 8.54 -0.46
CA GLY A 662 24.39 8.26 0.21
C GLY A 662 24.30 7.65 1.61
N TYR A 663 23.10 7.33 2.09
CA TYR A 663 22.89 6.78 3.43
C TYR A 663 23.38 5.33 3.52
N GLY A 664 24.11 4.99 4.60
CA GLY A 664 24.67 3.64 4.81
C GLY A 664 26.00 3.37 4.09
N LEU A 665 26.60 4.38 3.45
CA LEU A 665 27.88 4.26 2.72
C LEU A 665 29.07 4.90 3.45
N SER A 666 28.96 5.14 4.75
CA SER A 666 30.01 5.82 5.51
C SER A 666 31.17 4.86 5.85
N PRO A 667 32.45 5.27 5.70
CA PRO A 667 33.61 4.35 5.79
C PRO A 667 34.05 3.95 7.21
N GLU A 668 33.33 4.39 8.26
CA GLU A 668 33.72 4.13 9.65
C GLU A 668 32.70 3.23 10.35
N GLY A 669 33.05 1.94 10.44
CA GLY A 669 32.26 0.85 11.02
C GLY A 669 31.72 -0.03 9.89
N GLY A 670 32.37 -1.12 9.50
CA GLY A 670 32.80 -2.25 10.33
C GLY A 670 32.11 -3.45 9.69
N ASP A 671 32.88 -4.45 9.26
CA ASP A 671 32.40 -5.63 8.56
C ASP A 671 31.28 -6.32 9.36
N ASP A 672 30.03 -6.14 8.93
CA ASP A 672 28.92 -7.00 9.29
C ASP A 672 28.27 -7.42 7.95
N GLU A 673 28.62 -8.64 7.53
CA GLU A 673 27.96 -9.38 6.47
C GLU A 673 26.54 -9.70 6.94
N ASP A 674 25.57 -8.86 6.59
CA ASP A 674 24.16 -9.12 6.89
C ASP A 674 23.50 -9.81 5.68
N GLU A 675 23.39 -11.13 5.81
CA GLU A 675 22.51 -12.03 5.05
C GLU A 675 21.04 -11.61 5.29
N ASP A 676 20.49 -10.79 4.39
CA ASP A 676 19.05 -10.53 4.30
C ASP A 676 18.40 -11.71 3.53
N ASP A 677 17.72 -12.65 4.20
CA ASP A 677 16.82 -13.61 3.55
C ASP A 677 15.41 -13.46 4.12
N ASP A 678 14.51 -12.80 3.39
CA ASP A 678 13.10 -12.64 3.74
C ASP A 678 12.23 -13.25 2.62
N GLY A 679 11.90 -14.52 2.78
CA GLY A 679 11.11 -15.29 1.81
C GLY A 679 9.61 -14.88 1.69
N PRO A 680 8.91 -15.40 0.67
CA PRO A 680 7.57 -14.97 0.28
C PRO A 680 6.46 -15.34 1.29
N ASP A 681 5.42 -14.50 1.39
CA ASP A 681 4.32 -14.67 2.36
C ASP A 681 3.43 -15.92 2.10
N LEU A 682 2.77 -16.40 3.16
CA LEU A 682 1.98 -17.64 3.18
C LEU A 682 0.69 -17.59 2.35
N TRP A 683 0.30 -16.44 1.81
CA TRP A 683 -0.79 -16.32 0.84
C TRP A 683 -0.25 -16.52 -0.60
N ASP A 684 0.91 -15.96 -0.91
CA ASP A 684 1.62 -16.22 -2.18
C ASP A 684 2.07 -17.68 -2.29
N ARG A 685 2.55 -18.30 -1.21
CA ARG A 685 2.91 -19.74 -1.18
C ARG A 685 1.71 -20.68 -1.37
N LYS A 686 0.48 -20.20 -1.15
CA LYS A 686 -0.74 -21.02 -1.24
C LYS A 686 -1.52 -20.79 -2.55
N PHE A 687 -1.38 -19.64 -3.21
CA PHE A 687 -2.22 -19.27 -4.37
C PHE A 687 -1.45 -18.74 -5.59
N ASN A 688 -0.12 -18.57 -5.54
CA ASN A 688 0.71 -18.15 -6.68
C ASN A 688 1.36 -19.37 -7.37
N PRO A 689 1.04 -19.68 -8.65
CA PRO A 689 1.58 -20.84 -9.37
C PRO A 689 3.10 -20.88 -9.50
N ALA A 690 3.79 -19.73 -9.36
CA ALA A 690 5.24 -19.65 -9.46
C ALA A 690 5.98 -20.24 -8.23
N TYR A 691 5.30 -20.41 -7.09
CA TYR A 691 5.93 -20.81 -5.80
C TYR A 691 5.36 -22.12 -5.22
N MET A 692 4.64 -22.90 -6.02
CA MET A 692 4.11 -24.22 -5.63
C MET A 692 5.18 -25.32 -5.73
N SER A 693 6.12 -25.40 -4.79
CA SER A 693 6.88 -26.65 -4.59
C SER A 693 6.99 -27.04 -3.12
N TYR A 694 6.54 -28.24 -2.80
CA TYR A 694 6.67 -28.87 -1.49
C TYR A 694 7.99 -29.66 -1.46
N GLY A 695 8.95 -29.16 -0.69
CA GLY A 695 10.15 -29.89 -0.27
C GLY A 695 11.28 -29.93 -1.31
N GLY A 696 12.33 -29.15 -1.08
CA GLY A 696 13.58 -29.23 -1.82
C GLY A 696 14.66 -28.37 -1.16
N THR A 697 15.78 -29.00 -0.83
CA THR A 697 16.99 -28.41 -0.24
C THR A 697 17.70 -27.46 -1.21
N GLY A 698 18.00 -26.24 -0.76
CA GLY A 698 19.11 -25.39 -1.21
C GLY A 698 18.89 -24.51 -2.44
N GLY A 699 19.10 -23.20 -2.27
CA GLY A 699 19.49 -22.26 -3.33
C GLY A 699 18.60 -21.02 -3.47
N ALA A 700 19.21 -19.85 -3.23
CA ALA A 700 18.72 -18.48 -3.40
C ALA A 700 17.81 -17.94 -2.29
N GLU A 701 18.48 -17.44 -1.25
CA GLU A 701 17.99 -16.40 -0.36
C GLU A 701 17.67 -15.15 -1.22
N GLU A 702 16.43 -14.69 -1.26
CA GLU A 702 16.06 -13.46 -2.01
C GLU A 702 16.22 -12.26 -1.07
N GLU A 703 17.34 -11.54 -1.21
CA GLU A 703 17.65 -10.34 -0.43
C GLU A 703 16.56 -9.26 -0.51
N ARG A 704 16.34 -8.58 0.63
CA ARG A 704 15.45 -7.41 0.75
C ARG A 704 15.69 -6.41 -0.41
N PRO A 705 14.63 -5.77 -0.94
CA PRO A 705 14.81 -4.73 -1.95
C PRO A 705 15.54 -3.52 -1.36
N LYS A 706 16.84 -3.44 -1.64
CA LYS A 706 17.72 -2.31 -1.29
C LYS A 706 17.36 -1.10 -2.16
N LEU A 707 17.34 0.11 -1.57
CA LEU A 707 17.07 1.36 -2.31
C LEU A 707 17.96 2.51 -1.80
N PRO A 708 18.89 3.05 -2.61
CA PRO A 708 19.31 2.52 -3.90
C PRO A 708 20.01 1.17 -3.75
N ASP A 709 19.72 0.25 -4.67
CA ASP A 709 20.54 -0.92 -4.89
C ASP A 709 21.61 -0.54 -5.93
N TYR A 710 22.88 -0.53 -5.52
CA TYR A 710 24.00 -0.25 -6.43
C TYR A 710 24.51 -1.52 -7.14
N SER A 711 24.04 -2.71 -6.75
CA SER A 711 24.47 -3.99 -7.36
C SER A 711 23.81 -4.26 -8.72
N VAL A 712 22.63 -3.66 -8.96
CA VAL A 712 21.91 -3.76 -10.23
C VAL A 712 22.48 -2.86 -11.33
N LEU A 713 23.44 -2.00 -10.99
CA LEU A 713 24.10 -1.12 -11.92
C LEU A 713 25.32 -1.81 -12.53
N GLN A 714 25.46 -1.78 -13.85
CA GLN A 714 26.69 -2.22 -14.51
C GLN A 714 27.90 -1.45 -13.98
N ARG A 715 28.94 -2.19 -13.55
CA ARG A 715 30.27 -1.66 -13.22
C ARG A 715 31.20 -1.91 -14.41
N GLU A 716 32.07 -0.96 -14.72
CA GLU A 716 33.19 -1.26 -15.62
C GLU A 716 34.13 -2.22 -14.90
N ASP A 717 34.63 -3.23 -15.61
CA ASP A 717 35.67 -4.13 -15.10
C ASP A 717 36.90 -3.29 -14.73
N ASP A 718 37.18 -3.19 -13.42
CA ASP A 718 38.42 -2.61 -12.88
C ASP A 718 39.61 -3.53 -13.24
N ASP A 719 40.07 -3.44 -14.50
CA ASP A 719 41.38 -3.96 -14.94
C ASP A 719 42.51 -2.93 -14.71
N ASP A 720 42.19 -1.75 -14.18
CA ASP A 720 43.19 -0.75 -13.79
C ASP A 720 43.34 -0.68 -12.26
N GLU A 721 44.51 -1.13 -11.83
CA GLU A 721 45.09 -1.14 -10.48
C GLU A 721 44.56 -0.05 -9.53
N GLU A 722 44.07 -0.46 -8.36
CA GLU A 722 44.04 0.27 -7.07
C GLU A 722 44.33 1.80 -7.15
N GLU A 723 43.41 2.59 -7.70
CA GLU A 723 43.35 4.01 -7.34
C GLU A 723 42.62 4.14 -5.98
N GLU A 724 43.36 4.50 -4.93
CA GLU A 724 42.90 4.81 -3.56
C GLU A 724 41.91 6.01 -3.47
N GLY A 725 41.08 6.25 -4.49
CA GLY A 725 40.10 7.34 -4.56
C GLY A 725 38.73 6.82 -4.94
N GLY A 726 37.95 6.33 -3.96
CA GLY A 726 36.60 5.81 -4.17
C GLY A 726 35.72 6.76 -5.00
N GLY A 727 35.38 6.35 -6.22
CA GLY A 727 34.54 7.12 -7.15
C GLY A 727 33.19 7.47 -6.52
N LYS A 728 32.73 8.70 -6.72
CA LYS A 728 31.45 9.19 -6.17
C LYS A 728 30.30 8.38 -6.79
N LYS A 729 29.57 7.63 -5.96
CA LYS A 729 28.43 6.82 -6.43
C LYS A 729 27.40 7.67 -7.18
N PRO A 730 26.80 7.14 -8.26
CA PRO A 730 25.84 7.90 -9.06
C PRO A 730 24.59 8.25 -8.25
N VAL A 731 24.02 9.42 -8.57
CA VAL A 731 22.75 9.90 -8.03
C VAL A 731 21.80 10.14 -9.20
N PRO A 732 20.57 9.61 -9.18
CA PRO A 732 19.59 9.84 -10.25
C PRO A 732 19.33 11.32 -10.50
N PHE A 733 19.06 11.68 -11.76
CA PHE A 733 18.79 13.07 -12.13
C PHE A 733 17.59 13.65 -11.36
N LEU A 734 17.81 14.81 -10.74
CA LEU A 734 16.80 15.57 -10.01
C LEU A 734 16.76 17.01 -10.48
N PHE A 735 15.55 17.55 -10.59
CA PHE A 735 15.28 18.97 -10.74
C PHE A 735 14.10 19.40 -9.87
N ALA A 736 14.01 20.70 -9.64
CA ALA A 736 13.00 21.33 -8.83
C ALA A 736 12.19 22.29 -9.71
N ALA A 737 10.87 22.21 -9.65
CA ALA A 737 9.94 22.95 -10.48
C ALA A 737 9.03 23.84 -9.64
N GLU A 738 9.03 25.14 -9.93
CA GLU A 738 8.17 26.10 -9.26
C GLU A 738 6.79 26.12 -9.92
N VAL A 739 5.76 25.69 -9.19
CA VAL A 739 4.35 25.64 -9.63
C VAL A 739 3.52 26.64 -8.82
N ASP A 740 2.25 26.85 -9.15
CA ASP A 740 1.43 27.87 -8.49
C ASP A 740 1.03 27.46 -7.06
N GLU A 741 0.41 26.28 -6.92
CA GLU A 741 -0.06 25.75 -5.64
C GLU A 741 0.06 24.22 -5.60
N LEU A 742 0.21 23.67 -4.39
CA LEU A 742 0.19 22.23 -4.13
C LEU A 742 -1.04 21.83 -3.30
N PRO A 743 -1.46 20.55 -3.36
CA PRO A 743 -2.57 20.05 -2.55
C PRO A 743 -2.34 20.32 -1.06
N ARG A 744 -3.43 20.64 -0.35
CA ARG A 744 -3.41 20.97 1.09
C ARG A 744 -2.51 22.16 1.47
N SER A 745 -2.05 22.96 0.49
CA SER A 745 -1.08 24.03 0.70
C SER A 745 0.27 23.52 1.22
N ALA A 746 0.67 22.31 0.83
CA ALA A 746 2.01 21.78 1.10
C ALA A 746 3.10 22.68 0.48
N GLU A 747 4.28 22.69 1.08
CA GLU A 747 5.41 23.47 0.56
C GLU A 747 6.34 22.66 -0.35
N ALA A 748 6.22 21.34 -0.37
CA ALA A 748 6.95 20.42 -1.25
C ALA A 748 6.10 19.21 -1.65
N GLU A 749 6.23 18.76 -2.90
CA GLU A 749 5.68 17.48 -3.39
C GLU A 749 6.74 16.75 -4.22
N TRP A 750 7.12 15.53 -3.82
CA TRP A 750 8.09 14.72 -4.58
C TRP A 750 7.39 13.83 -5.60
N HIS A 751 8.00 13.70 -6.78
CA HIS A 751 7.52 12.85 -7.86
C HIS A 751 8.71 12.14 -8.55
N ALA A 752 8.85 10.84 -8.32
CA ALA A 752 9.73 10.00 -9.13
C ALA A 752 9.00 9.57 -10.40
N HIS A 753 9.61 9.79 -11.57
CA HIS A 753 8.94 9.54 -12.84
C HIS A 753 8.75 8.05 -13.13
N ALA A 754 9.74 7.23 -12.74
CA ALA A 754 9.69 5.76 -12.76
C ALA A 754 10.75 5.18 -11.82
N GLY A 755 10.39 4.15 -11.07
CA GLY A 755 11.30 3.25 -10.35
C GLY A 755 11.45 1.91 -11.08
N LEU A 756 12.62 1.31 -11.01
CA LEU A 756 12.92 -0.02 -11.53
C LEU A 756 12.93 -1.02 -10.37
N SER A 757 12.30 -2.17 -10.57
CA SER A 757 12.17 -3.24 -9.57
C SER A 757 12.32 -4.61 -10.24
N HIS A 758 12.73 -5.63 -9.48
CA HIS A 758 13.06 -6.97 -10.01
C HIS A 758 14.13 -6.93 -11.11
N VAL A 759 15.09 -6.00 -10.98
CA VAL A 759 16.31 -5.98 -11.78
C VAL A 759 17.31 -6.90 -11.09
N ARG A 760 17.86 -7.87 -11.82
CA ARG A 760 18.81 -8.82 -11.26
C ARG A 760 20.21 -8.18 -11.14
N PRO A 761 21.04 -8.58 -10.18
CA PRO A 761 22.41 -8.05 -10.03
C PRO A 761 23.25 -8.28 -11.29
N ALA A 762 24.15 -7.35 -11.58
CA ALA A 762 25.05 -7.47 -12.73
C ALA A 762 26.00 -8.68 -12.57
N GLY A 763 26.14 -9.50 -13.62
CA GLY A 763 27.04 -10.67 -13.64
C GLY A 763 26.48 -12.00 -13.11
N SER A 764 25.17 -12.11 -12.82
CA SER A 764 24.55 -13.40 -12.48
C SER A 764 24.53 -14.38 -13.67
N SER A 765 24.73 -15.69 -13.45
CA SER A 765 24.97 -16.71 -14.50
C SER A 765 23.79 -17.01 -15.44
N GLU A 766 22.63 -16.43 -15.20
CA GLU A 766 21.43 -16.57 -16.05
C GLU A 766 21.02 -15.21 -16.61
N SER A 767 20.82 -15.12 -17.93
CA SER A 767 20.05 -14.11 -18.71
C SER A 767 19.42 -12.96 -17.89
N ALA A 768 20.24 -12.07 -17.32
CA ALA A 768 19.77 -11.06 -16.38
C ALA A 768 19.56 -9.72 -17.07
N ALA A 769 18.43 -9.08 -16.80
CA ALA A 769 18.22 -7.71 -17.23
C ALA A 769 19.05 -6.77 -16.32
N GLU A 770 20.03 -6.07 -16.87
CA GLU A 770 20.93 -5.17 -16.13
C GLU A 770 20.57 -3.70 -16.35
N ALA A 771 20.75 -2.86 -15.32
CA ALA A 771 20.55 -1.42 -15.45
C ALA A 771 21.87 -0.69 -15.75
N ALA A 772 21.93 0.00 -16.88
CA ALA A 772 23.04 0.86 -17.25
C ALA A 772 22.65 2.34 -17.11
N ILE A 773 23.52 3.13 -16.50
CA ILE A 773 23.34 4.57 -16.36
C ILE A 773 24.38 5.28 -17.18
N TYR A 774 23.93 6.26 -17.95
CA TYR A 774 24.81 7.01 -18.83
C TYR A 774 24.47 8.50 -18.81
N ASN A 775 25.51 9.34 -18.69
CA ASN A 775 25.39 10.80 -18.64
C ASN A 775 26.22 11.46 -19.74
N GLN A 776 25.63 12.43 -20.42
CA GLN A 776 26.29 13.24 -21.44
C GLN A 776 25.99 14.72 -21.24
N THR A 777 26.97 15.55 -21.58
CA THR A 777 26.78 16.99 -21.67
C THR A 777 27.16 17.46 -23.08
N TYR A 778 26.31 18.28 -23.69
CA TYR A 778 26.53 18.88 -25.00
C TYR A 778 26.41 20.40 -24.91
N ASP A 779 27.44 21.12 -25.33
CA ASP A 779 27.34 22.58 -25.48
C ASP A 779 26.85 22.90 -26.90
N THR A 780 25.72 23.59 -26.99
CA THR A 780 25.10 24.00 -28.27
C THR A 780 24.88 25.51 -28.30
N GLU A 781 24.43 26.05 -29.43
CA GLU A 781 24.04 27.46 -29.54
C GLU A 781 22.85 27.83 -28.65
N LEU A 782 21.96 26.87 -28.34
CA LEU A 782 20.74 27.09 -27.54
C LEU A 782 20.99 27.01 -26.02
N GLY A 783 22.16 26.54 -25.61
CA GLY A 783 22.50 26.29 -24.20
C GLY A 783 23.26 24.99 -24.02
N ARG A 784 23.53 24.65 -22.75
CA ARG A 784 24.18 23.40 -22.38
C ARG A 784 23.12 22.33 -22.11
N TYR A 785 23.15 21.25 -22.86
CA TYR A 785 22.23 20.12 -22.72
C TYR A 785 22.87 19.06 -21.84
N ARG A 786 22.17 18.65 -20.77
CA ARG A 786 22.50 17.45 -20.00
C ARG A 786 21.54 16.34 -20.39
N VAL A 787 22.08 15.20 -20.80
CA VAL A 787 21.34 14.01 -21.18
C VAL A 787 21.66 12.91 -20.16
N HIS A 788 20.64 12.40 -19.50
CA HIS A 788 20.72 11.28 -18.57
C HIS A 788 19.92 10.11 -19.15
N HIS A 789 20.58 8.98 -19.33
CA HIS A 789 19.97 7.73 -19.76
C HIS A 789 20.02 6.72 -18.61
N CYS A 790 18.88 6.09 -18.37
CA CYS A 790 18.75 4.89 -17.56
C CYS A 790 18.20 3.80 -18.48
N ALA A 791 19.07 2.88 -18.89
CA ALA A 791 18.76 1.79 -19.80
C ALA A 791 18.65 0.48 -19.02
N LEU A 792 17.62 -0.30 -19.32
CA LEU A 792 17.50 -1.68 -18.89
C LEU A 792 17.80 -2.57 -20.09
N LEU A 793 18.84 -3.38 -19.98
CA LEU A 793 19.36 -4.25 -21.02
C LEU A 793 18.88 -5.67 -20.76
N SER A 794 17.97 -6.20 -21.57
CA SER A 794 17.62 -7.62 -21.57
C SER A 794 18.28 -8.36 -22.74
N ASP A 795 18.13 -9.68 -22.83
CA ASP A 795 18.67 -10.45 -23.95
C ASP A 795 18.03 -10.12 -25.29
N THR A 796 16.76 -9.72 -25.28
CA THR A 796 15.97 -9.47 -26.49
C THR A 796 15.76 -7.99 -26.77
N ASP A 797 15.70 -7.16 -25.73
CA ASP A 797 15.23 -5.78 -25.83
C ASP A 797 16.05 -4.83 -24.96
N ILE A 798 15.99 -3.55 -25.29
CA ILE A 798 16.54 -2.47 -24.49
C ILE A 798 15.44 -1.46 -24.20
N SER A 799 15.13 -1.25 -22.92
CA SER A 799 14.18 -0.24 -22.47
C SER A 799 14.92 0.95 -21.87
N THR A 800 14.76 2.13 -22.46
CA THR A 800 15.49 3.34 -22.06
C THR A 800 14.55 4.42 -21.53
N HIS A 801 14.87 4.92 -20.35
CA HIS A 801 14.30 6.14 -19.78
C HIS A 801 15.35 7.25 -19.91
N SER A 802 15.02 8.29 -20.66
CA SER A 802 15.96 9.37 -20.92
C SER A 802 15.41 10.70 -20.43
N THR A 803 16.25 11.49 -19.77
CA THR A 803 15.94 12.86 -19.32
C THR A 803 16.93 13.81 -19.98
N VAL A 804 16.41 14.82 -20.68
CA VAL A 804 17.22 15.89 -21.27
C VAL A 804 16.89 17.20 -20.62
N ALA A 805 17.87 17.89 -20.05
CA ALA A 805 17.73 19.18 -19.41
C ALA A 805 18.58 20.24 -20.11
N ILE A 806 18.01 21.41 -20.36
CA ILE A 806 18.69 22.53 -21.03
C ILE A 806 19.05 23.58 -19.98
N GLU A 807 20.34 23.69 -19.67
CA GLU A 807 20.86 24.70 -18.74
C GLU A 807 21.04 26.05 -19.44
N ILE A 808 20.60 27.10 -18.75
CA ILE A 808 20.83 28.48 -19.16
C ILE A 808 21.84 29.09 -18.20
N ASP A 809 22.98 29.51 -18.76
CA ASP A 809 23.94 30.33 -18.05
C ASP A 809 23.58 31.81 -18.26
N HIS A 810 23.82 32.68 -17.26
CA HIS A 810 23.46 34.11 -17.34
C HIS A 810 24.11 34.84 -18.53
N ALA A 811 25.13 34.24 -19.16
CA ALA A 811 25.85 34.75 -20.33
C ALA A 811 25.38 34.19 -21.69
N ARG A 812 24.56 33.12 -21.74
CA ARG A 812 24.11 32.45 -22.99
C ARG A 812 22.58 32.35 -23.01
N SER A 813 21.92 33.07 -23.92
CA SER A 813 20.46 33.16 -23.97
C SER A 813 19.81 32.10 -24.86
N THR A 814 18.63 31.60 -24.46
CA THR A 814 17.66 30.92 -25.31
C THR A 814 17.08 31.89 -26.35
N ALA A 815 17.76 32.05 -27.48
CA ALA A 815 17.32 32.91 -28.59
C ALA A 815 16.29 32.24 -29.53
N GLY A 816 15.95 30.97 -29.29
CA GLY A 816 15.04 30.17 -30.13
C GLY A 816 13.63 30.01 -29.56
N SER A 817 12.69 29.66 -30.44
CA SER A 817 11.33 29.29 -30.04
C SER A 817 11.30 27.96 -29.27
N LEU A 818 10.21 27.70 -28.55
CA LEU A 818 9.99 26.42 -27.86
C LEU A 818 9.98 25.25 -28.84
N ASP A 819 9.38 25.43 -30.02
CA ASP A 819 9.28 24.40 -31.05
C ASP A 819 10.66 24.04 -31.62
N GLU A 820 11.50 25.03 -31.89
CA GLU A 820 12.91 24.81 -32.28
C GLU A 820 13.69 24.11 -31.17
N THR A 821 13.45 24.50 -29.91
CA THR A 821 14.11 23.90 -28.75
C THR A 821 13.72 22.43 -28.59
N ILE A 822 12.44 22.09 -28.73
CA ILE A 822 11.95 20.70 -28.70
C ILE A 822 12.55 19.91 -29.87
N GLY A 823 12.53 20.46 -31.08
CA GLY A 823 13.11 19.81 -32.27
C GLY A 823 14.61 19.53 -32.12
N ALA A 824 15.37 20.49 -31.60
CA ALA A 824 16.80 20.33 -31.30
C ALA A 824 17.04 19.25 -30.22
N THR A 825 16.21 19.23 -29.17
CA THR A 825 16.27 18.23 -28.10
C THR A 825 16.01 16.82 -28.63
N ASN A 826 14.97 16.65 -29.45
CA ASN A 826 14.62 15.36 -30.06
C ASN A 826 15.72 14.86 -31.00
N LYS A 827 16.32 15.77 -31.79
CA LYS A 827 17.45 15.45 -32.67
C LYS A 827 18.69 15.04 -31.87
N LEU A 828 19.02 15.78 -30.82
CA LEU A 828 20.15 15.49 -29.94
C LEU A 828 20.00 14.13 -29.26
N LEU A 829 18.80 13.84 -28.73
CA LEU A 829 18.53 12.55 -28.13
C LEU A 829 18.67 11.42 -29.15
N GLY A 830 18.13 11.60 -30.37
CA GLY A 830 18.29 10.63 -31.45
C GLY A 830 19.75 10.37 -31.82
N THR A 831 20.63 11.37 -31.73
CA THR A 831 22.09 11.18 -31.91
C THR A 831 22.77 10.54 -30.70
N SER A 832 22.33 10.89 -29.49
CA SER A 832 22.83 10.35 -28.23
C SER A 832 22.63 8.83 -28.14
N THR A 833 21.48 8.36 -28.65
CA THR A 833 21.13 6.94 -28.67
C THR A 833 21.61 6.19 -29.90
N ARG A 834 22.48 6.73 -30.78
CA ARG A 834 22.90 6.05 -32.03
C ARG A 834 24.43 5.93 -32.16
N ARG A 835 24.90 4.78 -32.68
CA ARG A 835 26.34 4.50 -32.92
C ARG A 835 26.86 5.00 -34.27
N VAL A 836 26.03 5.13 -35.31
CA VAL A 836 26.44 5.39 -36.71
C VAL A 836 25.66 6.58 -37.31
N GLU A 837 26.35 7.44 -38.07
CA GLU A 837 25.71 8.54 -38.83
C GLU A 837 24.79 8.01 -39.95
N PRO A 838 23.67 8.68 -40.25
CA PRO A 838 22.54 8.06 -40.94
C PRO A 838 22.81 7.77 -42.43
N SER A 839 22.31 6.61 -42.88
CA SER A 839 21.94 6.37 -44.28
C SER A 839 20.42 6.51 -44.54
N GLY A 840 19.61 6.92 -43.55
CA GLY A 840 18.15 7.13 -43.71
C GLY A 840 17.46 7.96 -42.62
N GLU A 841 16.28 8.52 -42.96
CA GLU A 841 15.38 9.29 -42.08
C GLU A 841 14.56 8.37 -41.15
N GLY A 842 15.09 8.05 -39.97
CA GLY A 842 14.29 7.42 -38.91
C GLY A 842 13.38 8.45 -38.19
N SER A 843 12.28 8.01 -37.56
CA SER A 843 11.41 8.90 -36.79
C SER A 843 12.14 9.50 -35.58
N SER A 844 12.02 10.81 -35.38
CA SER A 844 12.61 11.51 -34.23
C SER A 844 11.86 11.13 -32.93
N PRO A 845 12.55 10.88 -31.81
CA PRO A 845 11.89 10.54 -30.55
C PRO A 845 11.03 11.71 -30.06
N VAL A 846 9.87 11.41 -29.48
CA VAL A 846 8.94 12.41 -28.94
C VAL A 846 8.91 12.29 -27.42
N PRO A 847 9.04 13.41 -26.68
CA PRO A 847 8.99 13.35 -25.22
C PRO A 847 7.56 13.02 -24.77
N TYR A 848 7.45 12.14 -23.77
CA TYR A 848 6.16 11.82 -23.17
C TYR A 848 5.76 12.86 -22.10
N LEU A 849 6.72 13.63 -21.58
CA LEU A 849 6.48 14.69 -20.60
C LEU A 849 7.55 15.79 -20.75
N LEU A 850 7.09 17.04 -20.72
CA LEU A 850 7.93 18.24 -20.81
C LEU A 850 7.66 19.15 -19.61
N TYR A 851 8.71 19.63 -18.96
CA TYR A 851 8.65 20.75 -18.04
C TYR A 851 9.24 21.97 -18.74
N VAL A 852 8.51 23.08 -18.74
CA VAL A 852 8.89 24.29 -19.48
C VAL A 852 8.89 25.49 -18.55
N ASP A 853 10.00 26.21 -18.49
CA ASP A 853 10.09 27.47 -17.77
C ASP A 853 9.35 28.59 -18.55
N ALA A 854 8.20 29.00 -18.01
CA ALA A 854 7.34 30.00 -18.61
C ALA A 854 7.93 31.41 -18.59
N SER A 855 8.93 31.69 -17.74
CA SER A 855 9.66 32.96 -17.75
C SER A 855 10.54 33.13 -19.00
N ILE A 856 10.82 32.04 -19.71
CA ILE A 856 11.66 32.01 -20.92
C ILE A 856 10.80 31.95 -22.19
N PHE A 857 9.88 30.99 -22.30
CA PHE A 857 9.13 30.75 -23.53
C PHE A 857 7.75 31.44 -23.56
N GLY A 858 7.22 31.86 -22.42
CA GLY A 858 5.90 32.48 -22.34
C GLY A 858 4.73 31.53 -22.63
N ARG A 859 3.52 32.01 -22.37
CA ARG A 859 2.29 31.20 -22.36
C ARG A 859 1.81 30.76 -23.75
N GLU A 860 1.97 31.59 -24.77
CA GLU A 860 1.49 31.29 -26.12
C GLU A 860 2.23 30.11 -26.75
N GLN A 861 3.55 30.04 -26.55
CA GLN A 861 4.36 28.93 -27.02
C GLN A 861 4.01 27.63 -26.30
N ILE A 862 3.79 27.68 -24.98
CA ILE A 862 3.30 26.56 -24.18
C ILE A 862 1.93 26.08 -24.67
N ALA A 863 0.99 27.01 -24.94
CA ALA A 863 -0.33 26.67 -25.46
C ALA A 863 -0.26 26.00 -26.84
N SER A 864 0.67 26.44 -27.70
CA SER A 864 0.94 25.81 -29.00
C SER A 864 1.42 24.36 -28.82
N ALA A 865 2.39 24.11 -27.93
CA ALA A 865 2.90 22.77 -27.65
C ALA A 865 1.82 21.84 -27.09
N VAL A 866 0.96 22.31 -26.17
CA VAL A 866 -0.12 21.51 -25.58
C VAL A 866 -1.22 21.21 -26.61
N ARG A 867 -1.76 22.22 -27.30
CA ARG A 867 -2.97 22.07 -28.11
C ARG A 867 -2.70 21.63 -29.55
N LYS A 868 -1.66 22.20 -30.19
CA LYS A 868 -1.38 21.94 -31.61
C LYS A 868 -0.51 20.70 -31.79
N GLN A 869 0.48 20.50 -30.93
CA GLN A 869 1.37 19.34 -31.00
C GLN A 869 0.89 18.16 -30.14
N GLY A 870 -0.07 18.38 -29.23
CA GLY A 870 -0.62 17.34 -28.37
C GLY A 870 0.40 16.82 -27.33
N LEU A 871 1.35 17.65 -26.92
CA LEU A 871 2.39 17.27 -25.96
C LEU A 871 1.92 17.46 -24.51
N ALA A 872 2.34 16.56 -23.63
CA ALA A 872 2.14 16.72 -22.19
C ALA A 872 3.17 17.72 -21.64
N VAL A 873 2.71 18.93 -21.29
CA VAL A 873 3.57 20.03 -20.84
C VAL A 873 3.15 20.49 -19.45
N ILE A 874 4.06 20.47 -18.49
CA ILE A 874 3.92 21.08 -17.18
C ILE A 874 4.59 22.46 -17.23
N PRO A 875 3.81 23.54 -17.32
CA PRO A 875 4.38 24.87 -17.33
C PRO A 875 4.78 25.28 -15.92
N CYS A 876 6.03 25.69 -15.77
CA CYS A 876 6.65 26.03 -14.49
C CYS A 876 7.01 27.53 -14.47
N ALA A 877 7.02 28.15 -13.30
CA ALA A 877 7.54 29.52 -13.15
C ALA A 877 9.02 29.62 -13.47
N SER A 878 9.74 28.64 -12.95
CA SER A 878 11.16 28.51 -12.97
C SER A 878 11.48 27.04 -12.72
N ILE A 879 12.60 26.59 -13.28
CA ILE A 879 13.09 25.23 -13.09
C ILE A 879 14.56 25.32 -12.70
N TYR A 880 14.98 24.55 -11.71
CA TYR A 880 16.35 24.51 -11.23
C TYR A 880 16.83 23.07 -11.10
N GLY A 881 18.08 22.77 -11.44
CA GLY A 881 18.64 21.42 -11.34
C GLY A 881 20.09 21.37 -10.88
N GLY A 882 20.48 20.18 -10.44
CA GLY A 882 21.84 19.85 -10.00
C GLY A 882 22.30 20.53 -8.71
N ALA A 883 23.50 20.18 -8.27
CA ALA A 883 24.08 20.59 -6.99
C ALA A 883 24.28 22.10 -6.81
N ARG A 884 24.32 22.87 -7.92
CA ARG A 884 24.45 24.33 -7.92
C ARG A 884 23.14 25.08 -8.09
N GLY A 885 22.01 24.37 -8.24
CA GLY A 885 20.71 25.00 -8.53
C GLY A 885 20.77 25.83 -9.81
N VAL A 886 21.25 25.23 -10.90
CA VAL A 886 21.37 25.87 -12.21
C VAL A 886 19.98 26.03 -12.81
N LYS A 887 19.69 27.18 -13.43
CA LYS A 887 18.38 27.43 -14.05
C LYS A 887 18.25 26.61 -15.34
N LEU A 888 17.11 25.94 -15.50
CA LEU A 888 16.80 25.08 -16.65
C LEU A 888 15.68 25.70 -17.49
N ALA A 889 15.85 25.68 -18.82
CA ALA A 889 14.82 26.16 -19.76
C ALA A 889 13.71 25.13 -19.97
N VAL A 890 14.13 23.89 -20.19
CA VAL A 890 13.28 22.74 -20.52
C VAL A 890 13.87 21.51 -19.86
N VAL A 891 13.02 20.64 -19.33
CA VAL A 891 13.34 19.26 -19.00
C VAL A 891 12.39 18.35 -19.77
N ALA A 892 12.92 17.52 -20.66
CA ALA A 892 12.15 16.63 -21.52
C ALA A 892 12.43 15.16 -21.14
N LEU A 893 11.38 14.38 -20.95
CA LEU A 893 11.46 12.97 -20.61
C LEU A 893 10.99 12.08 -21.75
N TYR A 894 11.73 11.00 -21.98
CA TYR A 894 11.52 10.07 -23.08
C TYR A 894 11.51 8.63 -22.57
N ARG A 895 10.75 7.77 -23.25
CA ARG A 895 10.67 6.33 -23.04
C ARG A 895 10.76 5.64 -24.38
N ASN A 896 11.77 4.82 -24.59
CA ASN A 896 11.92 4.04 -25.82
C ASN A 896 12.21 2.59 -25.48
N THR A 897 11.58 1.67 -26.20
CA THR A 897 11.92 0.24 -26.21
C THR A 897 12.35 -0.13 -27.62
N SER A 898 13.44 -0.89 -27.75
CA SER A 898 13.96 -1.35 -29.03
C SER A 898 14.53 -2.76 -28.91
N SER A 899 14.47 -3.56 -29.97
CA SER A 899 15.00 -4.94 -29.98
C SER A 899 16.52 -4.92 -30.00
N ARG A 900 17.22 -5.65 -29.14
CA ARG A 900 18.69 -5.62 -28.98
C ARG A 900 19.50 -5.87 -30.27
N GLU A 901 18.92 -6.51 -31.29
CA GLU A 901 19.52 -6.81 -32.60
C GLU A 901 19.83 -5.59 -33.48
#